data_AF-A0A8T5P198-F1
#
_entry.id   AF-A0A8T5P198-F1
#
_cell.length_a   1.000
_cell.length_b   1.000
_cell.length_c   1.000
_cell.angle_alpha   90.00
_cell.angle_beta   90.00
_cell.angle_gamma   90.00
#
_symmetry.space_group_name_H-M   'P 1'
#
loop_
_entity.id
_entity.type
_entity.pdbx_description
1 polymer ?
#
loop_
_entity_poly.entity_id
_entity_poly.type
_entity_poly.pdbx_seq_one_letter_code
_entity_poly.pdbx_strand_id
1 'polypeptide(L)'
;NYNISITSQDNTGVAGDVNGSFKIHAKMLIGFLPGSTKYYQGSTGSLYYAATDSEDNALSGANVTIKIKDSSGNLTYLQTFSTGSSGQILPTPTFLLPNDAKVGQYNISAYTTYYDAIADKILNATNNASFSLQSGSSGGGGGLAAYVDTAVVWYPDNVMRFEMWFSYAGNVTDPDNMTLFVYDPASNLYFNISLTNANRSSAGLYNYRYAMPINTASGYYFAILTASKEGFVSQMVKPFRVAKGGPYDVKLTVLPPLEVSRQDYLSFEVLVENMGEVTQDVYIDYWTSYENNTYYYSGEAILTPVGVNITIIRTAYIFSNQPLGMNTLNLKVTYDSVQAPILLSANFEVVDDYINIPPPPPQPPPPDYDYESGGGGGGVIERIIYLPPEELPETDAAGIGKRSSIEIESYNKEINIVRGWTSLESVKVKNTGNTTLKNITLLLSGIPSSWFKITPKYYESLTSGNSTIFLIEFKIPNNAESGTYNIVFTASSIERTTEKVGRLIIFTSIEELVNQEIINLKIDVEKLEEDTDYSERLGRNISQIRDIIASARAQIKLAEDNAKKKVFDDALLNTQTASGLIKRGKRLLESLVTEEPSVSQKPTRNVWLMGLEALLIIILIAAIALWTIRSRGKLKWENIKAYLKKKTEKSATNEELKKELVAEKEKIARMTKLLESELKEGIITQNAYNELKKRNDEKRAKIEQQIKKI
;
A
#
# COMPACT_ATOMS: atom_id res chain seq x y z
N ASN A 1 27.53 29.19 1.64
CA ASN A 1 28.88 29.67 1.98
C ASN A 1 29.45 28.81 3.08
N TYR A 2 30.59 28.17 2.85
CA TYR A 2 31.26 27.34 3.84
C TYR A 2 32.50 28.07 4.32
N ASN A 3 32.70 28.11 5.64
CA ASN A 3 33.89 28.66 6.28
C ASN A 3 34.70 27.50 6.85
N ILE A 4 36.00 27.48 6.59
CA ILE A 4 36.95 26.55 7.17
C ILE A 4 37.84 27.34 8.13
N SER A 5 37.96 26.86 9.36
CA SER A 5 38.94 27.35 10.32
C SER A 5 39.92 26.22 10.62
N ILE A 6 41.21 26.48 10.41
CA ILE A 6 42.30 25.56 10.74
C ILE A 6 43.02 26.16 11.92
N THR A 7 42.95 25.48 13.05
CA THR A 7 43.67 25.86 14.27
C THR A 7 44.82 24.88 14.46
N SER A 8 45.99 25.40 14.82
CA SER A 8 47.17 24.61 15.16
C SER A 8 47.71 25.12 16.47
N GLN A 9 48.08 24.22 17.39
CA GLN A 9 48.69 24.58 18.66
C GLN A 9 49.97 23.78 18.82
N ASP A 10 51.08 24.47 19.10
CA ASP A 10 52.36 23.80 19.35
C ASP A 10 52.44 23.23 20.77
N ASN A 11 53.52 22.49 21.06
CA ASN A 11 53.76 21.88 22.36
C ASN A 11 54.07 22.89 23.49
N THR A 12 54.24 24.17 23.17
CA THR A 12 54.39 25.26 24.15
C THR A 12 53.08 25.97 24.46
N GLY A 13 51.99 25.58 23.78
CA GLY A 13 50.66 26.13 23.95
C GLY A 13 50.37 27.34 23.05
N VAL A 14 51.26 27.70 22.13
CA VAL A 14 51.04 28.80 21.16
C VAL A 14 50.12 28.28 20.06
N ALA A 15 48.96 28.93 19.93
CA ALA A 15 47.98 28.61 18.89
C ALA A 15 48.05 29.61 17.72
N GLY A 16 47.89 29.10 16.50
CA GLY A 16 47.74 29.87 15.27
C GLY A 16 46.50 29.40 14.52
N ASP A 17 45.70 30.36 14.05
CA ASP A 17 44.44 30.12 13.36
C ASP A 17 44.48 30.71 11.95
N VAL A 18 44.05 29.92 10.96
CA VAL A 18 43.83 30.37 9.58
C VAL A 18 42.39 30.12 9.20
N ASN A 19 41.72 31.17 8.74
CA ASN A 19 40.35 31.08 8.26
C ASN A 19 40.32 31.20 6.73
N GLY A 20 39.52 30.36 6.08
CA GLY A 20 39.21 30.39 4.66
C GLY A 20 37.72 30.24 4.41
N SER A 21 37.25 30.58 3.21
CA SER A 21 35.86 30.34 2.81
C SER A 21 35.79 29.86 1.35
N PHE A 22 34.75 29.07 1.06
CA PHE A 22 34.45 28.62 -0.30
C PHE A 22 32.93 28.52 -0.52
N LYS A 23 32.52 28.54 -1.78
CA LYS A 23 31.13 28.38 -2.20
C LYS A 23 30.97 27.08 -2.96
N ILE A 24 29.90 26.35 -2.67
CA ILE A 24 29.42 25.24 -3.48
C ILE A 24 28.25 25.78 -4.31
N HIS A 25 28.21 25.45 -5.59
CA HIS A 25 27.16 25.87 -6.51
C HIS A 25 26.72 24.67 -7.37
N ALA A 26 25.53 24.76 -7.94
CA ALA A 26 25.01 23.77 -8.86
C ALA A 26 25.97 23.56 -10.03
N LYS A 27 26.06 22.31 -10.51
CA LYS A 27 26.75 21.97 -11.76
C LYS A 27 25.71 21.73 -12.83
N MET A 28 25.57 22.69 -13.75
CA MET A 28 24.57 22.64 -14.81
C MET A 28 24.88 21.51 -15.83
N LEU A 29 23.94 20.57 -15.96
CA LEU A 29 23.91 19.50 -16.96
C LEU A 29 22.80 19.80 -17.96
N ILE A 30 23.12 19.80 -19.26
CA ILE A 30 22.17 20.16 -20.31
C ILE A 30 21.97 18.98 -21.26
N GLY A 31 20.73 18.51 -21.36
CA GLY A 31 20.27 17.64 -22.43
C GLY A 31 19.80 18.49 -23.61
N PHE A 32 20.49 18.43 -24.75
CA PHE A 32 20.16 19.23 -25.93
C PHE A 32 20.28 18.42 -27.22
N LEU A 33 19.17 18.18 -27.90
CA LEU A 33 19.10 17.30 -29.06
C LEU A 33 18.08 17.81 -30.09
N PRO A 34 18.36 17.71 -31.40
CA PRO A 34 17.31 17.89 -32.40
C PRO A 34 16.32 16.71 -32.36
N GLY A 35 15.07 16.95 -32.73
CA GLY A 35 14.05 15.91 -32.78
C GLY A 35 14.34 14.81 -33.79
N SER A 36 15.16 15.09 -34.80
CA SER A 36 15.69 14.14 -35.78
C SER A 36 17.12 14.52 -36.17
N THR A 37 17.93 13.53 -36.54
CA THR A 37 19.27 13.75 -37.12
C THR A 37 19.22 14.08 -38.61
N LYS A 38 18.05 13.93 -39.25
CA LYS A 38 17.81 14.21 -40.67
C LYS A 38 16.49 14.97 -40.88
N TYR A 39 16.55 16.01 -41.70
CA TYR A 39 15.40 16.79 -42.13
C TYR A 39 15.43 17.01 -43.64
N TYR A 40 14.31 17.46 -44.19
CA TYR A 40 14.14 17.74 -45.61
C TYR A 40 13.72 19.20 -45.83
N GLN A 41 14.06 19.74 -47.00
CA GLN A 41 13.57 21.07 -47.41
C GLN A 41 12.04 21.11 -47.32
N GLY A 42 11.48 22.20 -46.80
CA GLY A 42 10.05 22.37 -46.56
C GLY A 42 9.51 21.81 -45.24
N SER A 43 10.33 21.08 -44.47
CA SER A 43 9.89 20.46 -43.20
C SER A 43 9.96 21.42 -42.01
N THR A 44 9.27 21.07 -40.92
CA THR A 44 9.41 21.72 -39.61
C THR A 44 10.26 20.84 -38.71
N GLY A 45 11.34 21.40 -38.17
CA GLY A 45 12.17 20.77 -37.16
C GLY A 45 11.72 21.08 -35.74
N SER A 46 12.19 20.28 -34.79
CA SER A 46 11.94 20.44 -33.36
C SER A 46 13.22 20.25 -32.56
N LEU A 47 13.30 20.83 -31.36
CA LEU A 47 14.46 20.75 -30.47
C LEU A 47 14.04 20.32 -29.08
N TYR A 48 14.65 19.28 -28.56
CA TYR A 48 14.55 18.91 -27.15
C TYR A 48 15.61 19.66 -26.34
N TYR A 49 15.20 20.21 -25.19
CA TYR A 49 16.09 20.88 -24.25
C TYR A 49 15.64 20.61 -22.81
N ALA A 50 16.58 20.23 -21.95
CA ALA A 50 16.42 20.13 -20.51
C ALA A 50 17.69 20.57 -19.76
N ALA A 51 17.52 21.29 -18.65
CA ALA A 51 18.58 21.71 -17.75
C ALA A 51 18.38 21.12 -16.34
N THR A 52 19.37 20.40 -15.85
CA THR A 52 19.41 19.81 -14.50
C THR A 52 20.72 20.13 -13.78
N ASP A 53 20.77 19.91 -12.47
CA ASP A 53 22.02 19.87 -11.72
C ASP A 53 22.65 18.45 -11.72
N SER A 54 23.72 18.25 -10.93
CA SER A 54 24.40 16.95 -10.81
C SER A 54 23.63 15.88 -10.02
N GLU A 55 22.52 16.25 -9.39
CA GLU A 55 21.62 15.36 -8.65
C GLU A 55 20.30 15.14 -9.43
N ASP A 56 20.28 15.51 -10.72
CA ASP A 56 19.12 15.45 -11.62
C ASP A 56 17.94 16.36 -11.21
N ASN A 57 18.15 17.34 -10.32
CA ASN A 57 17.13 18.33 -10.01
C ASN A 57 16.99 19.34 -11.17
N ALA A 58 15.76 19.67 -11.50
CA ALA A 58 15.43 20.60 -12.58
C ALA A 58 15.90 22.04 -12.27
N LEU A 59 16.63 22.65 -13.22
CA LEU A 59 17.04 24.05 -13.13
C LEU A 59 15.98 24.95 -13.79
N SER A 60 15.03 25.41 -12.99
CA SER A 60 13.95 26.31 -13.44
C SER A 60 14.40 27.76 -13.62
N GLY A 61 13.86 28.46 -14.63
CA GLY A 61 14.17 29.87 -14.91
C GLY A 61 15.54 30.11 -15.57
N ALA A 62 16.19 29.06 -16.08
CA ALA A 62 17.40 29.21 -16.89
C ALA A 62 17.04 29.87 -18.22
N ASN A 63 17.81 30.87 -18.63
CA ASN A 63 17.61 31.60 -19.87
C ASN A 63 18.48 30.99 -20.98
N VAL A 64 17.85 30.56 -22.07
CA VAL A 64 18.44 29.72 -23.12
C VAL A 64 18.29 30.41 -24.47
N THR A 65 19.41 30.78 -25.10
CA THR A 65 19.42 31.30 -26.48
C THR A 65 19.87 30.22 -27.44
N ILE A 66 18.98 29.84 -28.37
CA ILE A 66 19.23 28.83 -29.41
C ILE A 66 19.57 29.53 -30.73
N LYS A 67 20.60 29.04 -31.41
CA LYS A 67 21.03 29.47 -32.74
C LYS A 67 21.12 28.27 -33.68
N ILE A 68 20.64 28.41 -34.91
CA ILE A 68 20.86 27.44 -35.98
C ILE A 68 21.60 28.14 -37.12
N LYS A 69 22.66 27.49 -37.62
CA LYS A 69 23.40 27.91 -38.80
C LYS A 69 23.28 26.86 -39.90
N ASP A 70 23.11 27.32 -41.13
CA ASP A 70 23.08 26.48 -42.32
C ASP A 70 24.44 25.85 -42.64
N SER A 71 24.49 25.05 -43.71
CA SER A 71 25.71 24.39 -44.19
C SER A 71 26.80 25.34 -44.70
N SER A 72 26.49 26.63 -44.89
CA SER A 72 27.47 27.68 -45.22
C SER A 72 27.92 28.47 -43.99
N GLY A 73 27.32 28.23 -42.82
CA GLY A 73 27.55 28.99 -41.60
C GLY A 73 26.67 30.24 -41.44
N ASN A 74 25.67 30.47 -42.31
CA ASN A 74 24.73 31.58 -42.18
C ASN A 74 23.73 31.31 -41.07
N LEU A 75 23.40 32.33 -40.27
CA LEU A 75 22.39 32.22 -39.21
C LEU A 75 20.98 32.15 -39.82
N THR A 76 20.27 31.05 -39.60
CA THR A 76 18.90 30.85 -40.11
C THR A 76 17.83 30.91 -39.02
N TYR A 77 18.22 30.75 -37.76
CA TYR A 77 17.31 30.80 -36.62
C TYR A 77 18.03 31.34 -35.37
N LEU A 78 17.36 32.23 -34.64
CA LEU A 78 17.81 32.78 -33.36
C LEU A 78 16.59 33.07 -32.48
N GLN A 79 16.48 32.38 -31.35
CA GLN A 79 15.40 32.61 -30.39
C GLN A 79 15.87 32.35 -28.96
N THR A 80 15.25 33.04 -28.00
CA THR A 80 15.55 32.92 -26.57
C THR A 80 14.33 32.39 -25.83
N PHE A 81 14.55 31.48 -24.88
CA PHE A 81 13.55 30.78 -24.10
C PHE A 81 13.94 30.78 -22.62
N SER A 82 12.99 30.43 -21.75
CA SER A 82 13.22 30.15 -20.33
C SER A 82 12.76 28.75 -19.97
N THR A 83 13.50 28.04 -19.13
CA THR A 83 13.08 26.73 -18.62
C THR A 83 11.92 26.85 -17.62
N GLY A 84 10.96 25.92 -17.71
CA GLY A 84 9.86 25.79 -16.75
C GLY A 84 10.27 25.11 -15.44
N SER A 85 9.31 24.71 -14.62
CA SER A 85 9.55 24.02 -13.34
C SER A 85 10.23 22.66 -13.50
N SER A 86 10.04 21.99 -14.64
CA SER A 86 10.69 20.72 -14.98
C SER A 86 12.10 20.89 -15.57
N GLY A 87 12.63 22.11 -15.65
CA GLY A 87 13.93 22.39 -16.28
C GLY A 87 13.89 22.28 -17.81
N GLN A 88 12.72 22.05 -18.41
CA GLN A 88 12.53 21.93 -19.86
C GLN A 88 11.99 23.22 -20.46
N ILE A 89 12.20 23.40 -21.77
CA ILE A 89 11.50 24.43 -22.55
C ILE A 89 10.19 23.83 -23.07
N LEU A 90 9.06 24.35 -22.60
CA LEU A 90 7.73 23.94 -23.04
C LEU A 90 6.93 25.15 -23.55
N PRO A 91 6.20 25.03 -24.67
CA PRO A 91 6.19 23.87 -25.57
C PRO A 91 7.54 23.67 -26.27
N THR A 92 7.80 22.46 -26.76
CA THR A 92 9.05 22.10 -27.46
C THR A 92 9.34 23.08 -28.60
N PRO A 93 10.51 23.75 -28.62
CA PRO A 93 10.85 24.69 -29.69
C PRO A 93 10.81 24.04 -31.07
N THR A 94 10.22 24.74 -32.03
CA THR A 94 10.16 24.33 -33.44
C THR A 94 10.79 25.39 -34.35
N PHE A 95 11.27 24.96 -35.52
CA PHE A 95 11.87 25.83 -36.53
C PHE A 95 11.48 25.37 -37.93
N LEU A 96 11.25 26.32 -38.84
CA LEU A 96 10.89 26.03 -40.23
C LEU A 96 12.14 25.91 -41.10
N LEU A 97 12.20 24.89 -41.96
CA LEU A 97 13.21 24.74 -43.00
C LEU A 97 12.53 25.01 -44.36
N PRO A 98 12.74 26.18 -44.98
CA PRO A 98 12.04 26.52 -46.22
C PRO A 98 12.43 25.59 -47.38
N ASN A 99 11.61 25.56 -48.44
CA ASN A 99 11.82 24.69 -49.61
C ASN A 99 13.14 24.98 -50.35
N ASP A 100 13.64 26.21 -50.27
CA ASP A 100 14.89 26.67 -50.85
C ASP A 100 16.07 26.63 -49.86
N ALA A 101 15.87 26.09 -48.64
CA ALA A 101 16.92 25.98 -47.64
C ALA A 101 18.12 25.19 -48.17
N LYS A 102 19.34 25.70 -48.00
CA LYS A 102 20.53 25.07 -48.54
C LYS A 102 20.78 23.71 -47.90
N VAL A 103 20.90 22.66 -48.69
CA VAL A 103 21.14 21.29 -48.20
C VAL A 103 22.53 21.15 -47.58
N GLY A 104 22.72 20.17 -46.69
CA GLY A 104 23.97 19.89 -45.99
C GLY A 104 23.82 19.84 -44.47
N GLN A 105 24.94 19.88 -43.75
CA GLN A 105 24.95 19.80 -42.29
C GLN A 105 24.64 21.15 -41.64
N TYR A 106 23.62 21.20 -40.78
CA TYR A 106 23.26 22.37 -39.99
C TYR A 106 23.82 22.24 -38.59
N ASN A 107 24.34 23.34 -38.04
CA ASN A 107 24.87 23.40 -36.69
C ASN A 107 23.91 24.14 -35.78
N ILE A 108 23.60 23.54 -34.63
CA ILE A 108 22.73 24.11 -33.62
C ILE A 108 23.58 24.37 -32.36
N SER A 109 23.43 25.53 -31.76
CA SER A 109 24.06 25.85 -30.47
C SER A 109 23.04 26.44 -29.49
N ALA A 110 23.06 25.99 -28.24
CA ALA A 110 22.29 26.55 -27.14
C ALA A 110 23.25 27.20 -26.12
N TYR A 111 23.08 28.50 -25.89
CA TYR A 111 23.78 29.24 -24.84
C TYR A 111 22.85 29.42 -23.65
N THR A 112 23.24 28.91 -22.49
CA THR A 112 22.40 28.86 -21.28
C THR A 112 23.01 29.70 -20.18
N THR A 113 22.18 30.48 -19.49
CA THR A 113 22.55 31.22 -18.28
C THR A 113 21.57 30.89 -17.16
N TYR A 114 22.08 30.60 -15.96
CA TYR A 114 21.28 30.26 -14.78
C TYR A 114 21.85 30.96 -13.55
N TYR A 115 20.97 31.55 -12.73
CA TYR A 115 21.38 32.19 -11.47
C TYR A 115 21.16 31.24 -10.30
N ASP A 116 22.27 30.77 -9.71
CA ASP A 116 22.24 29.98 -8.49
C ASP A 116 22.11 30.91 -7.28
N ALA A 117 20.89 30.95 -6.72
CA ALA A 117 20.56 31.80 -5.58
C ALA A 117 21.26 31.38 -4.27
N ILE A 118 21.66 30.11 -4.13
CA ILE A 118 22.35 29.60 -2.93
C ILE A 118 23.80 30.06 -2.94
N ALA A 119 24.45 30.00 -4.11
CA ALA A 119 25.82 30.44 -4.29
C ALA A 119 25.95 31.95 -4.58
N ASP A 120 24.85 32.63 -4.92
CA ASP A 120 24.84 34.00 -5.46
C ASP A 120 25.81 34.11 -6.64
N LYS A 121 25.60 33.26 -7.65
CA LYS A 121 26.51 33.12 -8.79
C LYS A 121 25.73 32.83 -10.08
N ILE A 122 26.12 33.49 -11.17
CA ILE A 122 25.62 33.18 -12.51
C ILE A 122 26.49 32.07 -13.11
N LEU A 123 25.83 31.01 -13.57
CA LEU A 123 26.41 29.87 -14.25
C LEU A 123 26.08 29.96 -15.75
N ASN A 124 27.06 29.65 -16.59
CA ASN A 124 26.92 29.66 -18.05
C ASN A 124 27.30 28.31 -18.63
N ALA A 125 26.55 27.82 -19.62
CA ALA A 125 26.91 26.63 -20.40
C ALA A 125 26.63 26.85 -21.89
N THR A 126 27.35 26.11 -22.74
CA THR A 126 27.13 26.09 -24.18
C THR A 126 27.11 24.66 -24.67
N ASN A 127 26.05 24.29 -25.38
CA ASN A 127 25.87 22.96 -25.93
C ASN A 127 25.66 23.06 -27.44
N ASN A 128 26.24 22.13 -28.18
CA ASN A 128 26.15 22.09 -29.64
C ASN A 128 25.55 20.76 -30.09
N ALA A 129 24.78 20.81 -31.17
CA ALA A 129 24.23 19.65 -31.86
C ALA A 129 24.24 19.91 -33.37
N SER A 130 23.92 18.91 -34.18
CA SER A 130 23.80 19.09 -35.63
C SER A 130 22.78 18.13 -36.23
N PHE A 131 22.28 18.46 -37.41
CA PHE A 131 21.44 17.60 -38.23
C PHE A 131 21.78 17.78 -39.71
N SER A 132 21.44 16.78 -40.53
CA SER A 132 21.59 16.86 -41.98
C SER A 132 20.29 17.30 -42.63
N LEU A 133 20.34 18.34 -43.47
CA LEU A 133 19.26 18.72 -44.37
C LEU A 133 19.50 18.11 -45.76
N GLN A 134 18.53 17.36 -46.29
CA GLN A 134 18.66 16.70 -47.59
C GLN A 134 17.78 17.35 -48.66
N SER A 135 18.25 17.28 -49.91
CA SER A 135 17.47 17.67 -51.09
C SER A 135 16.39 16.62 -51.36
N GLY A 136 15.16 17.07 -51.54
CA GLY A 136 14.08 16.21 -52.01
C GLY A 136 12.92 16.07 -51.02
N SER A 137 11.74 15.89 -51.61
CA SER A 137 10.54 15.39 -50.94
C SER A 137 10.67 13.87 -50.75
N SER A 138 11.60 13.41 -49.92
CA SER A 138 11.51 12.04 -49.40
C SER A 138 10.64 12.06 -48.15
N GLY A 139 9.34 11.84 -48.36
CA GLY A 139 8.45 11.24 -47.37
C GLY A 139 8.07 12.07 -46.14
N GLY A 140 8.34 13.39 -46.09
CA GLY A 140 8.05 14.19 -44.89
C GLY A 140 7.46 15.59 -45.06
N GLY A 141 7.31 16.10 -46.29
CA GLY A 141 6.87 17.50 -46.52
C GLY A 141 5.72 17.73 -47.50
N GLY A 142 5.31 16.72 -48.28
CA GLY A 142 4.23 16.86 -49.26
C GLY A 142 3.48 15.57 -49.60
N GLY A 143 3.82 14.44 -48.98
CA GLY A 143 3.14 13.17 -49.17
C GLY A 143 2.04 12.94 -48.14
N LEU A 144 1.12 12.02 -48.45
CA LEU A 144 0.22 11.46 -47.45
C LEU A 144 1.03 10.65 -46.43
N ALA A 145 0.83 10.90 -45.15
CA ALA A 145 1.26 10.03 -44.06
C ALA A 145 0.01 9.48 -43.37
N ALA A 146 -0.05 8.16 -43.24
CA ALA A 146 -1.08 7.44 -42.54
C ALA A 146 -0.52 6.86 -41.25
N TYR A 147 -1.25 7.03 -40.16
CA TYR A 147 -0.91 6.49 -38.86
C TYR A 147 -2.07 5.67 -38.34
N VAL A 148 -1.77 4.55 -37.70
CA VAL A 148 -2.73 3.73 -36.97
C VAL A 148 -2.17 3.46 -35.59
N ASP A 149 -3.00 3.63 -34.58
CA ASP A 149 -2.70 3.30 -33.20
C ASP A 149 -3.82 2.44 -32.61
N THR A 150 -3.41 1.60 -31.66
CA THR A 150 -4.28 0.67 -30.94
C THR A 150 -3.58 0.28 -29.64
N ALA A 151 -4.31 -0.27 -28.68
CA ALA A 151 -3.69 -0.77 -27.46
C ALA A 151 -2.64 -1.83 -27.79
N VAL A 152 -1.53 -1.83 -27.04
CA VAL A 152 -0.45 -2.81 -27.24
C VAL A 152 -0.94 -4.23 -27.00
N VAL A 153 -1.93 -4.40 -26.13
CA VAL A 153 -2.53 -5.68 -25.76
C VAL A 153 -4.06 -5.58 -25.76
N TRP A 154 -4.71 -6.61 -26.29
CA TRP A 154 -6.16 -6.82 -26.29
C TRP A 154 -6.49 -8.19 -25.69
N TYR A 155 -7.71 -8.36 -25.18
CA TYR A 155 -8.18 -9.63 -24.65
C TYR A 155 -9.46 -10.06 -25.39
N PRO A 156 -9.67 -11.35 -25.68
CA PRO A 156 -10.92 -11.84 -26.26
C PRO A 156 -12.15 -11.34 -25.50
N ASP A 157 -13.28 -11.27 -26.20
CA ASP A 157 -14.54 -10.74 -25.67
C ASP A 157 -14.51 -9.22 -25.30
N ASN A 158 -13.45 -8.50 -25.69
CA ASN A 158 -13.42 -7.03 -25.63
C ASN A 158 -13.67 -6.38 -26.99
N VAL A 159 -13.87 -5.06 -26.98
CA VAL A 159 -13.97 -4.23 -28.18
C VAL A 159 -12.61 -3.60 -28.49
N MET A 160 -11.90 -4.12 -29.49
CA MET A 160 -10.67 -3.48 -30.01
C MET A 160 -10.99 -2.09 -30.53
N ARG A 161 -10.10 -1.13 -30.29
CA ARG A 161 -10.17 0.24 -30.82
C ARG A 161 -8.95 0.53 -31.69
N PHE A 162 -9.20 1.06 -32.87
CA PHE A 162 -8.19 1.57 -33.78
C PHE A 162 -8.42 3.06 -33.98
N GLU A 163 -7.38 3.85 -33.74
CA GLU A 163 -7.35 5.29 -33.99
C GLU A 163 -6.45 5.52 -35.19
N MET A 164 -6.95 6.21 -36.21
CA MET A 164 -6.25 6.39 -37.46
C MET A 164 -6.23 7.88 -37.79
N TRP A 165 -5.06 8.42 -38.08
CA TRP A 165 -4.95 9.80 -38.54
C TRP A 165 -4.08 9.94 -39.77
N PHE A 166 -4.40 10.95 -40.55
CA PHE A 166 -3.84 11.20 -41.86
C PHE A 166 -3.36 12.63 -41.94
N SER A 167 -2.13 12.82 -42.40
CA SER A 167 -1.60 14.14 -42.70
C SER A 167 -1.14 14.22 -44.14
N TYR A 168 -1.50 15.28 -44.84
CA TYR A 168 -1.04 15.57 -46.19
C TYR A 168 -0.38 16.95 -46.21
N ALA A 169 0.85 17.02 -46.70
CA ALA A 169 1.67 18.24 -46.68
C ALA A 169 1.72 18.91 -45.28
N GLY A 170 1.84 18.09 -44.24
CA GLY A 170 1.90 18.56 -42.84
C GLY A 170 0.58 18.96 -42.20
N ASN A 171 -0.53 18.98 -42.96
CA ASN A 171 -1.86 19.30 -42.44
C ASN A 171 -2.68 18.04 -42.22
N VAL A 172 -3.43 17.96 -41.12
CA VAL A 172 -4.37 16.85 -40.88
C VAL A 172 -5.48 16.93 -41.93
N THR A 173 -5.63 15.90 -42.75
CA THR A 173 -6.53 15.93 -43.93
C THR A 173 -7.12 14.56 -44.20
N ASP A 174 -8.38 14.51 -44.64
CA ASP A 174 -9.04 13.24 -45.00
C ASP A 174 -8.33 12.56 -46.19
N PRO A 175 -8.11 11.23 -46.15
CA PRO A 175 -7.63 10.49 -47.31
C PRO A 175 -8.74 10.32 -48.34
N ASP A 176 -8.37 10.05 -49.60
CA ASP A 176 -9.35 9.71 -50.65
C ASP A 176 -9.84 8.27 -50.47
N ASN A 177 -8.90 7.35 -50.18
CA ASN A 177 -9.20 5.95 -49.86
C ASN A 177 -8.39 5.51 -48.64
N MET A 178 -8.95 4.55 -47.89
CA MET A 178 -8.28 3.90 -46.77
C MET A 178 -8.78 2.46 -46.60
N THR A 179 -7.85 1.56 -46.26
CA THR A 179 -8.12 0.17 -45.89
C THR A 179 -7.25 -0.24 -44.70
N LEU A 180 -7.84 -0.90 -43.72
CA LEU A 180 -7.14 -1.50 -42.58
C LEU A 180 -7.33 -3.01 -42.63
N PHE A 181 -6.22 -3.75 -42.68
CA PHE A 181 -6.20 -5.21 -42.59
C PHE A 181 -5.66 -5.62 -41.23
N VAL A 182 -6.32 -6.56 -40.57
CA VAL A 182 -5.81 -7.17 -39.34
C VAL A 182 -5.57 -8.65 -39.57
N TYR A 183 -4.35 -9.11 -39.28
CA TYR A 183 -3.93 -10.50 -39.43
C TYR A 183 -3.74 -11.16 -38.07
N ASP A 184 -4.13 -12.43 -37.97
CA ASP A 184 -3.94 -13.28 -36.78
C ASP A 184 -2.50 -13.84 -36.68
N PRO A 185 -2.15 -14.55 -35.59
CA PRO A 185 -0.80 -15.11 -35.40
C PRO A 185 -0.41 -16.18 -36.42
N ALA A 186 -1.38 -16.79 -37.10
CA ALA A 186 -1.17 -17.73 -38.19
C ALA A 186 -1.13 -17.03 -39.56
N SER A 187 -1.09 -15.70 -39.59
CA SER A 187 -1.10 -14.85 -40.79
C SER A 187 -2.37 -14.97 -41.63
N ASN A 188 -3.46 -15.48 -41.08
CA ASN A 188 -4.76 -15.42 -41.74
C ASN A 188 -5.35 -14.02 -41.59
N LEU A 189 -6.13 -13.60 -42.59
CA LEU A 189 -6.90 -12.36 -42.49
C LEU A 189 -7.97 -12.53 -41.40
N TYR A 190 -7.84 -11.78 -40.32
CA TYR A 190 -8.76 -11.82 -39.18
C TYR A 190 -9.99 -10.94 -39.45
N PHE A 191 -9.78 -9.68 -39.84
CA PHE A 191 -10.81 -8.83 -40.44
C PHE A 191 -10.19 -7.73 -41.30
N ASN A 192 -11.01 -7.06 -42.11
CA ASN A 192 -10.62 -5.81 -42.76
C ASN A 192 -11.75 -4.78 -42.70
N ILE A 193 -11.39 -3.51 -42.91
CA ILE A 193 -12.34 -2.43 -43.11
C ILE A 193 -11.86 -1.47 -44.19
N SER A 194 -12.80 -0.68 -44.71
CA SER A 194 -12.55 0.44 -45.61
C SER A 194 -12.93 1.78 -44.96
N LEU A 195 -12.63 2.89 -45.66
CA LEU A 195 -12.96 4.25 -45.23
C LEU A 195 -14.43 4.43 -44.85
N THR A 196 -15.36 3.76 -45.54
CA THR A 196 -16.82 3.87 -45.28
C THR A 196 -17.26 3.15 -44.00
N ASN A 197 -16.47 2.20 -43.50
CA ASN A 197 -16.75 1.48 -42.26
C ASN A 197 -16.20 2.22 -41.02
N ALA A 198 -15.27 3.15 -41.20
CA ALA A 198 -14.65 3.89 -40.10
C ALA A 198 -15.45 5.13 -39.72
N ASN A 199 -15.51 5.44 -38.42
CA ASN A 199 -16.19 6.62 -37.92
C ASN A 199 -15.25 7.84 -37.97
N ARG A 200 -15.58 8.83 -38.79
CA ARG A 200 -14.84 10.10 -38.86
C ARG A 200 -15.11 10.93 -37.61
N SER A 201 -14.06 11.24 -36.85
CA SER A 201 -14.13 12.08 -35.64
C SER A 201 -13.88 13.55 -35.97
N SER A 202 -12.91 13.82 -36.83
CA SER A 202 -12.60 15.14 -37.39
C SER A 202 -11.93 14.97 -38.76
N ALA A 203 -11.62 16.08 -39.44
CA ALA A 203 -10.82 16.02 -40.66
C ALA A 203 -9.52 15.25 -40.40
N GLY A 204 -9.25 14.25 -41.25
CA GLY A 204 -8.09 13.37 -41.20
C GLY A 204 -7.99 12.49 -39.95
N LEU A 205 -9.03 12.36 -39.11
CA LEU A 205 -9.04 11.53 -37.91
C LEU A 205 -10.25 10.59 -37.89
N TYR A 206 -9.97 9.30 -37.81
CA TYR A 206 -10.95 8.22 -37.90
C TYR A 206 -10.76 7.25 -36.74
N ASN A 207 -11.86 6.64 -36.30
CA ASN A 207 -11.82 5.55 -35.35
C ASN A 207 -12.61 4.35 -35.85
N TYR A 208 -12.19 3.16 -35.45
CA TYR A 208 -12.92 1.92 -35.69
C TYR A 208 -12.94 1.07 -34.43
N ARG A 209 -14.05 0.36 -34.22
CA ARG A 209 -14.27 -0.53 -33.08
C ARG A 209 -14.65 -1.91 -33.59
N TYR A 210 -13.97 -2.94 -33.08
CA TYR A 210 -14.21 -4.34 -33.46
C TYR A 210 -14.48 -5.17 -32.21
N ALA A 211 -15.67 -5.78 -32.11
CA ALA A 211 -16.00 -6.69 -31.01
C ALA A 211 -15.33 -8.05 -31.25
N MET A 212 -14.32 -8.38 -30.44
CA MET A 212 -13.59 -9.64 -30.56
C MET A 212 -14.43 -10.82 -30.11
N PRO A 213 -14.54 -11.89 -30.91
CA PRO A 213 -15.09 -13.16 -30.45
C PRO A 213 -14.31 -13.74 -29.26
N ILE A 214 -15.01 -14.45 -28.36
CA ILE A 214 -14.39 -15.15 -27.21
C ILE A 214 -13.35 -16.21 -27.63
N ASN A 215 -13.52 -16.81 -28.82
CA ASN A 215 -12.63 -17.82 -29.38
C ASN A 215 -11.43 -17.23 -30.15
N THR A 216 -11.18 -15.92 -30.05
CA THR A 216 -10.02 -15.26 -30.68
C THR A 216 -8.72 -15.92 -30.22
N ALA A 217 -7.83 -16.22 -31.15
CA ALA A 217 -6.54 -16.83 -30.84
C ALA A 217 -5.65 -15.85 -30.05
N SER A 218 -4.84 -16.38 -29.12
CA SER A 218 -3.82 -15.57 -28.46
C SER A 218 -2.56 -15.52 -29.32
N GLY A 219 -1.84 -14.40 -29.29
CA GLY A 219 -0.57 -14.24 -30.00
C GLY A 219 -0.36 -12.83 -30.54
N TYR A 220 0.60 -12.70 -31.46
CA TYR A 220 0.90 -11.44 -32.13
C TYR A 220 0.00 -11.24 -33.35
N TYR A 221 -0.62 -10.07 -33.41
CA TYR A 221 -1.46 -9.62 -34.51
C TYR A 221 -0.79 -8.43 -35.20
N PHE A 222 -1.12 -8.23 -36.48
CA PHE A 222 -0.63 -7.09 -37.25
C PHE A 222 -1.79 -6.31 -37.85
N ALA A 223 -1.84 -5.01 -37.57
CA ALA A 223 -2.71 -4.06 -38.23
C ALA A 223 -1.94 -3.35 -39.35
N ILE A 224 -2.39 -3.49 -40.59
CA ILE A 224 -1.79 -2.87 -41.78
C ILE A 224 -2.78 -1.83 -42.32
N LEU A 225 -2.47 -0.56 -42.11
CA LEU A 225 -3.23 0.57 -42.65
C LEU A 225 -2.63 1.01 -43.98
N THR A 226 -3.43 1.03 -45.03
CA THR A 226 -3.05 1.57 -46.35
C THR A 226 -4.03 2.66 -46.74
N ALA A 227 -3.53 3.83 -47.11
CA ALA A 227 -4.35 4.97 -47.52
C ALA A 227 -3.76 5.70 -48.73
N SER A 228 -4.61 6.38 -49.49
CA SER A 228 -4.20 7.19 -50.64
C SER A 228 -4.85 8.57 -50.68
N LYS A 229 -4.15 9.55 -51.22
CA LYS A 229 -4.66 10.90 -51.47
C LYS A 229 -3.92 11.54 -52.65
N GLU A 230 -4.65 12.00 -53.67
CA GLU A 230 -4.10 12.69 -54.86
C GLU A 230 -2.94 11.93 -55.54
N GLY A 231 -3.05 10.60 -55.59
CA GLY A 231 -2.02 9.72 -56.16
C GLY A 231 -0.88 9.34 -55.23
N PHE A 232 -0.77 9.96 -54.04
CA PHE A 232 0.13 9.50 -52.98
C PHE A 232 -0.47 8.31 -52.24
N VAL A 233 0.37 7.33 -51.89
CA VAL A 233 -0.01 6.15 -51.11
C VAL A 233 0.89 6.08 -49.87
N SER A 234 0.28 5.81 -48.71
CA SER A 234 0.98 5.57 -47.45
C SER A 234 0.56 4.23 -46.88
N GLN A 235 1.51 3.50 -46.32
CA GLN A 235 1.28 2.26 -45.60
C GLN A 235 1.93 2.34 -44.21
N MET A 236 1.22 1.86 -43.19
CA MET A 236 1.71 1.77 -41.81
C MET A 236 1.37 0.39 -41.25
N VAL A 237 2.32 -0.19 -40.54
CA VAL A 237 2.15 -1.48 -39.84
C VAL A 237 2.23 -1.22 -38.35
N LYS A 238 1.21 -1.66 -37.61
CA LYS A 238 1.14 -1.58 -36.14
C LYS A 238 0.98 -2.99 -35.57
N PRO A 239 2.02 -3.55 -34.95
CA PRO A 239 1.89 -4.81 -34.22
C PRO A 239 1.15 -4.57 -32.89
N PHE A 240 0.39 -5.58 -32.47
CA PHE A 240 -0.22 -5.65 -31.14
C PHE A 240 -0.36 -7.12 -30.72
N ARG A 241 -0.68 -7.38 -29.46
CA ARG A 241 -0.87 -8.73 -28.93
C ARG A 241 -2.32 -8.95 -28.54
N VAL A 242 -2.86 -10.13 -28.81
CA VAL A 242 -4.05 -10.63 -28.11
C VAL A 242 -3.59 -11.59 -27.04
N ALA A 243 -3.85 -11.27 -25.79
CA ALA A 243 -3.57 -12.10 -24.64
C ALA A 243 -4.88 -12.70 -24.10
N LYS A 244 -4.79 -13.90 -23.54
CA LYS A 244 -5.81 -14.43 -22.62
C LYS A 244 -5.21 -14.37 -21.21
N GLY A 245 -6.01 -14.55 -20.17
CA GLY A 245 -5.49 -14.71 -18.80
C GLY A 245 -4.28 -15.62 -18.73
N GLY A 246 -3.40 -15.37 -17.75
CA GLY A 246 -2.00 -15.76 -17.80
C GLY A 246 -1.70 -17.23 -18.13
N PRO A 247 -0.44 -17.57 -18.43
CA PRO A 247 0.07 -18.75 -17.76
C PRO A 247 -0.03 -18.52 -16.25
N TYR A 248 -0.48 -19.53 -15.52
CA TYR A 248 -0.55 -19.49 -14.07
C TYR A 248 0.48 -20.45 -13.50
N ASP A 249 1.26 -19.97 -12.54
CA ASP A 249 2.10 -20.84 -11.73
C ASP A 249 1.30 -21.23 -10.50
N VAL A 250 1.01 -22.53 -10.38
CA VAL A 250 0.23 -23.09 -9.28
C VAL A 250 1.10 -24.03 -8.49
N LYS A 251 1.05 -23.92 -7.16
CA LYS A 251 1.70 -24.86 -6.25
C LYS A 251 0.69 -25.35 -5.22
N LEU A 252 0.64 -26.66 -5.04
CA LEU A 252 -0.14 -27.34 -4.00
C LEU A 252 0.81 -27.86 -2.92
N THR A 253 0.56 -27.50 -1.67
CA THR A 253 1.35 -27.97 -0.52
C THR A 253 0.40 -28.53 0.55
N VAL A 254 0.52 -29.81 0.89
CA VAL A 254 -0.17 -30.37 2.07
C VAL A 254 0.54 -29.85 3.33
N LEU A 255 -0.23 -29.29 4.26
CA LEU A 255 0.31 -28.74 5.50
C LEU A 255 0.48 -29.87 6.53
N PRO A 256 1.60 -29.93 7.26
CA PRO A 256 1.78 -30.92 8.32
C PRO A 256 0.69 -30.84 9.41
N PRO A 257 0.27 -31.98 9.99
CA PRO A 257 0.79 -33.33 9.78
C PRO A 257 0.38 -33.93 8.42
N LEU A 258 1.28 -34.71 7.81
CA LEU A 258 0.99 -35.46 6.56
C LEU A 258 0.12 -36.70 6.83
N GLU A 259 -0.05 -37.07 8.10
CA GLU A 259 -0.95 -38.12 8.59
C GLU A 259 -2.22 -37.46 9.14
N VAL A 260 -3.39 -37.88 8.68
CA VAL A 260 -4.69 -37.35 9.09
C VAL A 260 -5.62 -38.49 9.47
N SER A 261 -6.23 -38.40 10.63
CA SER A 261 -7.16 -39.41 11.12
C SER A 261 -8.47 -39.37 10.34
N ARG A 262 -9.13 -40.52 10.25
CA ARG A 262 -10.53 -40.55 9.79
C ARG A 262 -11.40 -39.68 10.70
N GLN A 263 -12.37 -38.99 10.10
CA GLN A 263 -13.23 -37.99 10.75
C GLN A 263 -12.52 -36.69 11.14
N ASP A 264 -11.34 -36.42 10.58
CA ASP A 264 -10.59 -35.17 10.77
C ASP A 264 -10.43 -34.40 9.43
N TYR A 265 -9.78 -33.24 9.48
CA TYR A 265 -9.58 -32.34 8.35
C TYR A 265 -8.12 -32.29 7.90
N LEU A 266 -7.88 -32.60 6.63
CA LEU A 266 -6.61 -32.38 5.95
C LEU A 266 -6.45 -30.91 5.57
N SER A 267 -5.49 -30.21 6.16
CA SER A 267 -5.17 -28.82 5.78
C SER A 267 -4.15 -28.77 4.64
N PHE A 268 -4.36 -27.89 3.66
CA PHE A 268 -3.46 -27.69 2.55
C PHE A 268 -3.45 -26.23 2.08
N GLU A 269 -2.36 -25.85 1.43
CA GLU A 269 -2.12 -24.54 0.86
C GLU A 269 -2.10 -24.64 -0.67
N VAL A 270 -2.77 -23.69 -1.32
CA VAL A 270 -2.68 -23.47 -2.77
C VAL A 270 -2.12 -22.08 -3.01
N LEU A 271 -0.96 -22.02 -3.66
CA LEU A 271 -0.38 -20.80 -4.19
C LEU A 271 -0.77 -20.70 -5.67
N VAL A 272 -1.40 -19.59 -6.06
CA VAL A 272 -1.70 -19.25 -7.44
C VAL A 272 -1.03 -17.92 -7.77
N GLU A 273 -0.10 -17.95 -8.72
CA GLU A 273 0.58 -16.77 -9.22
C GLU A 273 0.14 -16.50 -10.65
N ASN A 274 -0.46 -15.33 -10.85
CA ASN A 274 -0.88 -14.89 -12.18
C ASN A 274 0.32 -14.27 -12.91
N MET A 275 0.98 -15.08 -13.73
CA MET A 275 2.08 -14.63 -14.61
C MET A 275 1.56 -13.96 -15.89
N GLY A 276 0.24 -13.75 -15.99
CA GLY A 276 -0.42 -13.06 -17.08
C GLY A 276 -0.45 -11.56 -16.93
N GLU A 277 -1.14 -10.91 -17.87
CA GLU A 277 -1.25 -9.45 -17.96
C GLU A 277 -2.63 -8.92 -17.55
N VAL A 278 -3.58 -9.82 -17.20
CA VAL A 278 -4.92 -9.45 -16.70
C VAL A 278 -5.28 -10.10 -15.39
N THR A 279 -5.94 -9.31 -14.55
CA THR A 279 -6.65 -9.77 -13.37
C THR A 279 -7.91 -10.51 -13.82
N GLN A 280 -8.10 -11.74 -13.35
CA GLN A 280 -9.30 -12.52 -13.66
C GLN A 280 -9.61 -13.54 -12.57
N ASP A 281 -10.82 -14.08 -12.59
CA ASP A 281 -11.21 -15.18 -11.72
C ASP A 281 -10.59 -16.50 -12.20
N VAL A 282 -10.08 -17.27 -11.26
CA VAL A 282 -9.52 -18.60 -11.45
C VAL A 282 -10.34 -19.59 -10.64
N TYR A 283 -10.89 -20.60 -11.32
CA TYR A 283 -11.66 -21.65 -10.69
C TYR A 283 -10.72 -22.75 -10.20
N ILE A 284 -10.83 -23.08 -8.92
CA ILE A 284 -10.03 -24.10 -8.27
C ILE A 284 -10.99 -25.18 -7.78
N ASP A 285 -10.85 -26.39 -8.32
CA ASP A 285 -11.51 -27.60 -7.83
C ASP A 285 -10.47 -28.46 -7.09
N TYR A 286 -10.83 -29.01 -5.93
CA TYR A 286 -9.96 -29.93 -5.18
C TYR A 286 -10.74 -31.09 -4.57
N TRP A 287 -10.10 -32.26 -4.54
CA TRP A 287 -10.73 -33.48 -4.05
C TRP A 287 -9.71 -34.49 -3.51
N THR A 288 -10.14 -35.30 -2.54
CA THR A 288 -9.35 -36.43 -2.04
C THR A 288 -9.73 -37.71 -2.77
N SER A 289 -8.75 -38.54 -3.10
CA SER A 289 -8.97 -39.83 -3.74
C SER A 289 -8.08 -40.94 -3.19
N TYR A 290 -8.59 -42.17 -3.30
CA TYR A 290 -7.88 -43.42 -3.03
C TYR A 290 -8.27 -44.45 -4.09
N GLU A 291 -7.27 -45.03 -4.78
CA GLU A 291 -7.49 -46.03 -5.85
C GLU A 291 -8.59 -45.63 -6.85
N ASN A 292 -8.52 -44.40 -7.36
CA ASN A 292 -9.47 -43.77 -8.30
C ASN A 292 -10.88 -43.45 -7.75
N ASN A 293 -11.18 -43.78 -6.50
CA ASN A 293 -12.42 -43.36 -5.86
C ASN A 293 -12.25 -41.98 -5.22
N THR A 294 -13.20 -41.07 -5.47
CA THR A 294 -13.22 -39.73 -4.87
C THR A 294 -14.05 -39.72 -3.59
N TYR A 295 -13.53 -39.13 -2.51
CA TYR A 295 -14.19 -39.11 -1.19
C TYR A 295 -14.70 -37.72 -0.83
N TYR A 296 -13.84 -36.70 -0.90
CA TYR A 296 -14.20 -35.30 -0.67
C TYR A 296 -14.07 -34.52 -1.98
N TYR A 297 -14.97 -33.57 -2.26
CA TYR A 297 -14.89 -32.66 -3.39
C TYR A 297 -15.38 -31.26 -3.00
N SER A 298 -14.65 -30.22 -3.40
CA SER A 298 -15.06 -28.83 -3.26
C SER A 298 -14.42 -27.99 -4.36
N GLY A 299 -14.96 -26.79 -4.61
CA GLY A 299 -14.39 -25.85 -5.56
C GLY A 299 -14.87 -24.42 -5.34
N GLU A 300 -14.08 -23.47 -5.84
CA GLU A 300 -14.35 -22.04 -5.68
C GLU A 300 -13.70 -21.20 -6.79
N ALA A 301 -14.13 -19.96 -6.94
CA ALA A 301 -13.47 -18.98 -7.80
C ALA A 301 -12.68 -17.98 -6.97
N ILE A 302 -11.41 -17.76 -7.33
CA ILE A 302 -10.56 -16.75 -6.71
C ILE A 302 -10.18 -15.67 -7.72
N LEU A 303 -10.36 -14.40 -7.35
CA LEU A 303 -9.87 -13.29 -8.16
C LEU A 303 -8.35 -13.23 -8.07
N THR A 304 -7.66 -13.32 -9.21
CA THR A 304 -6.19 -13.35 -9.27
C THR A 304 -5.60 -12.12 -9.98
N PRO A 305 -5.11 -11.11 -9.24
CA PRO A 305 -4.49 -9.94 -9.84
C PRO A 305 -3.19 -10.23 -10.57
N VAL A 306 -2.90 -9.45 -11.61
CA VAL A 306 -1.67 -9.50 -12.41
C VAL A 306 -0.42 -9.41 -11.54
N GLY A 307 0.51 -10.35 -11.72
CA GLY A 307 1.82 -10.33 -11.05
C GLY A 307 1.74 -10.44 -9.53
N VAL A 308 0.59 -10.86 -8.99
CA VAL A 308 0.38 -11.06 -7.55
C VAL A 308 0.25 -12.55 -7.28
N ASN A 309 0.95 -13.01 -6.24
CA ASN A 309 0.76 -14.33 -5.70
C ASN A 309 -0.40 -14.34 -4.68
N ILE A 310 -1.33 -15.27 -4.86
CA ILE A 310 -2.39 -15.51 -3.92
C ILE A 310 -2.15 -16.85 -3.26
N THR A 311 -2.07 -16.81 -1.95
CA THR A 311 -1.98 -18.02 -1.13
C THR A 311 -3.31 -18.22 -0.43
N ILE A 312 -3.95 -19.37 -0.65
CA ILE A 312 -5.16 -19.77 0.06
C ILE A 312 -4.89 -21.04 0.86
N ILE A 313 -5.45 -21.10 2.06
CA ILE A 313 -5.41 -22.28 2.92
C ILE A 313 -6.81 -22.87 2.96
N ARG A 314 -6.93 -24.18 2.71
CA ARG A 314 -8.18 -24.92 2.66
C ARG A 314 -8.06 -26.23 3.43
N THR A 315 -9.21 -26.80 3.73
CA THR A 315 -9.33 -28.06 4.47
C THR A 315 -10.20 -29.04 3.68
N ALA A 316 -9.78 -30.29 3.60
CA ALA A 316 -10.58 -31.39 3.05
C ALA A 316 -10.94 -32.39 4.15
N TYR A 317 -12.23 -32.71 4.30
CA TYR A 317 -12.69 -33.63 5.34
C TYR A 317 -12.37 -35.08 4.96
N ILE A 318 -11.80 -35.85 5.88
CA ILE A 318 -11.46 -37.26 5.71
C ILE A 318 -12.57 -38.10 6.31
N PHE A 319 -13.33 -38.81 5.46
CA PHE A 319 -14.51 -39.54 5.91
C PHE A 319 -14.15 -40.81 6.69
N SER A 320 -15.05 -41.27 7.56
CA SER A 320 -14.88 -42.51 8.34
C SER A 320 -14.78 -43.78 7.49
N ASN A 321 -15.33 -43.74 6.27
CA ASN A 321 -15.25 -44.83 5.29
C ASN A 321 -14.07 -44.68 4.31
N GLN A 322 -13.27 -43.62 4.42
CA GLN A 322 -12.09 -43.44 3.58
C GLN A 322 -11.02 -44.48 3.97
N PRO A 323 -10.44 -45.21 3.00
CA PRO A 323 -9.44 -46.24 3.27
C PRO A 323 -8.20 -45.69 3.96
N LEU A 324 -7.65 -46.51 4.87
CA LEU A 324 -6.39 -46.23 5.54
C LEU A 324 -5.22 -46.33 4.56
N GLY A 325 -4.13 -45.63 4.87
CA GLY A 325 -2.90 -45.60 4.08
C GLY A 325 -2.81 -44.37 3.16
N MET A 326 -1.95 -44.46 2.14
CA MET A 326 -1.64 -43.31 1.28
C MET A 326 -2.81 -42.93 0.38
N ASN A 327 -3.32 -41.73 0.60
CA ASN A 327 -4.36 -41.07 -0.17
C ASN A 327 -3.75 -39.91 -0.97
N THR A 328 -4.47 -39.44 -1.99
CA THR A 328 -4.04 -38.34 -2.84
C THR A 328 -5.03 -37.18 -2.74
N LEU A 329 -4.51 -35.98 -2.47
CA LEU A 329 -5.20 -34.72 -2.67
C LEU A 329 -4.93 -34.26 -4.11
N ASN A 330 -5.99 -34.01 -4.87
CA ASN A 330 -5.93 -33.55 -6.24
C ASN A 330 -6.43 -32.11 -6.31
N LEU A 331 -5.84 -31.33 -7.20
CA LEU A 331 -6.18 -29.95 -7.46
C LEU A 331 -6.27 -29.76 -8.97
N LYS A 332 -7.35 -29.13 -9.42
CA LYS A 332 -7.57 -28.70 -10.79
C LYS A 332 -7.81 -27.21 -10.81
N VAL A 333 -6.97 -26.49 -11.54
CA VAL A 333 -7.08 -25.05 -11.70
C VAL A 333 -7.49 -24.73 -13.14
N THR A 334 -8.67 -24.12 -13.29
CA THR A 334 -9.26 -23.73 -14.56
C THR A 334 -9.33 -22.21 -14.64
N TYR A 335 -8.59 -21.63 -15.56
CA TYR A 335 -8.45 -20.17 -15.73
C TYR A 335 -8.81 -19.70 -17.14
N ASP A 336 -9.07 -20.62 -18.07
CA ASP A 336 -9.48 -20.36 -19.44
C ASP A 336 -10.31 -21.56 -19.93
N SER A 337 -11.32 -21.30 -20.77
CA SER A 337 -12.24 -22.33 -21.27
C SER A 337 -11.66 -23.14 -22.45
N VAL A 338 -10.58 -22.66 -23.04
CA VAL A 338 -9.91 -23.25 -24.20
C VAL A 338 -8.59 -23.92 -23.80
N GLN A 339 -7.87 -23.38 -22.82
CA GLN A 339 -6.66 -24.01 -22.29
C GLN A 339 -6.98 -25.22 -21.43
N ALA A 340 -6.09 -26.22 -21.45
CA ALA A 340 -6.18 -27.34 -20.53
C ALA A 340 -6.01 -26.85 -19.08
N PRO A 341 -6.78 -27.40 -18.13
CA PRO A 341 -6.64 -27.03 -16.72
C PRO A 341 -5.28 -27.51 -16.18
N ILE A 342 -4.73 -26.78 -15.22
CA ILE A 342 -3.53 -27.22 -14.50
C ILE A 342 -3.98 -28.26 -13.47
N LEU A 343 -3.39 -29.45 -13.54
CA LEU A 343 -3.66 -30.55 -12.63
C LEU A 343 -2.44 -30.78 -11.73
N LEU A 344 -2.65 -30.73 -10.43
CA LEU A 344 -1.64 -31.02 -9.42
C LEU A 344 -2.16 -32.09 -8.47
N SER A 345 -1.26 -32.83 -7.86
CA SER A 345 -1.58 -33.79 -6.81
C SER A 345 -0.51 -33.81 -5.73
N ALA A 346 -0.94 -34.12 -4.51
CA ALA A 346 -0.07 -34.27 -3.35
C ALA A 346 -0.58 -35.45 -2.51
N ASN A 347 0.34 -36.22 -1.93
CA ASN A 347 -0.03 -37.40 -1.16
C ASN A 347 -0.05 -37.10 0.34
N PHE A 348 -0.95 -37.78 1.06
CA PHE A 348 -1.07 -37.75 2.52
C PHE A 348 -1.50 -39.14 3.03
N GLU A 349 -1.27 -39.44 4.30
CA GLU A 349 -1.59 -40.73 4.90
C GLU A 349 -2.86 -40.63 5.75
N VAL A 350 -3.79 -41.56 5.56
CA VAL A 350 -4.99 -41.68 6.40
C VAL A 350 -4.76 -42.75 7.45
N VAL A 351 -4.87 -42.36 8.73
CA VAL A 351 -4.65 -43.24 9.88
C VAL A 351 -5.93 -43.48 10.66
N ASP A 352 -5.95 -44.54 11.46
CA ASP A 352 -7.06 -44.87 12.36
C ASP A 352 -6.69 -44.45 13.79
N ASP A 353 -7.42 -43.51 14.38
CA ASP A 353 -7.22 -43.07 15.76
C ASP A 353 -7.72 -44.09 16.80
N TYR A 354 -8.24 -45.24 16.37
CA TYR A 354 -8.63 -46.34 17.25
C TYR A 354 -7.41 -47.14 17.74
N ILE A 355 -6.53 -46.51 18.53
CA ILE A 355 -5.66 -47.28 19.43
C ILE A 355 -6.57 -47.80 20.56
N ASN A 356 -7.03 -49.05 20.41
CA ASN A 356 -7.61 -49.81 21.51
C ASN A 356 -6.48 -50.10 22.52
N ILE A 357 -6.25 -49.19 23.47
CA ILE A 357 -5.28 -49.39 24.55
C ILE A 357 -5.85 -50.53 25.41
N PRO A 358 -5.22 -51.72 25.48
CA PRO A 358 -5.66 -52.73 26.43
C PRO A 358 -5.57 -52.15 27.85
N PRO A 359 -6.56 -52.43 28.72
CA PRO A 359 -6.56 -51.91 30.09
C PRO A 359 -5.23 -52.26 30.78
N PRO A 360 -4.65 -51.33 31.58
CA PRO A 360 -3.44 -51.60 32.32
C PRO A 360 -3.60 -52.89 33.12
N PRO A 361 -2.61 -53.80 33.14
CA PRO A 361 -2.69 -55.00 33.96
C PRO A 361 -2.99 -54.62 35.41
N PRO A 362 -3.89 -55.36 36.11
CA PRO A 362 -4.29 -55.04 37.47
C PRO A 362 -3.05 -54.93 38.35
N GLN A 363 -2.86 -53.75 38.95
CA GLN A 363 -1.75 -53.54 39.88
C GLN A 363 -1.92 -54.49 41.06
N PRO A 364 -0.85 -55.20 41.48
CA PRO A 364 -0.89 -55.99 42.70
C PRO A 364 -1.19 -55.08 43.90
N PRO A 365 -1.96 -55.57 44.89
CA PRO A 365 -2.30 -54.77 46.05
C PRO A 365 -1.03 -54.28 46.77
N PRO A 366 -1.03 -53.04 47.28
CA PRO A 366 0.13 -52.48 47.93
C PRO A 366 0.51 -53.33 49.14
N PRO A 367 1.81 -53.66 49.33
CA PRO A 367 2.28 -54.33 50.52
C PRO A 367 2.10 -53.43 51.75
N ASP A 368 1.49 -54.03 52.75
CA ASP A 368 1.36 -53.53 54.12
C ASP A 368 2.76 -53.36 54.71
N TYR A 369 3.13 -52.13 55.07
CA TYR A 369 4.38 -51.85 55.77
C TYR A 369 4.08 -51.08 57.05
N ASP A 370 4.26 -51.81 58.15
CA ASP A 370 4.32 -51.32 59.51
C ASP A 370 5.39 -50.24 59.69
N TYR A 371 5.02 -49.25 60.49
CA TYR A 371 5.83 -48.15 60.96
C TYR A 371 6.91 -48.65 61.92
N GLU A 372 8.20 -48.55 61.56
CA GLU A 372 9.28 -48.43 62.55
C GLU A 372 10.36 -47.40 62.15
N SER A 373 10.36 -46.33 62.96
CA SER A 373 11.47 -45.51 63.47
C SER A 373 12.93 -45.79 63.01
N GLY A 374 13.61 -44.70 62.62
CA GLY A 374 15.07 -44.59 62.47
C GLY A 374 15.42 -44.04 61.07
N GLY A 375 16.08 -42.91 60.86
CA GLY A 375 17.16 -42.28 61.61
C GLY A 375 18.29 -41.98 60.62
N GLY A 376 18.40 -40.72 60.17
CA GLY A 376 19.64 -40.14 59.60
C GLY A 376 20.00 -40.47 58.14
N GLY A 377 20.37 -39.42 57.38
CA GLY A 377 21.12 -39.58 56.14
C GLY A 377 20.79 -38.52 55.08
N GLY A 378 21.58 -37.45 55.03
CA GLY A 378 21.41 -36.36 54.07
C GLY A 378 21.62 -36.78 52.61
N GLY A 379 20.84 -36.16 51.73
CA GLY A 379 20.99 -36.20 50.28
C GLY A 379 20.35 -34.94 49.71
N VAL A 380 21.18 -34.02 49.25
CA VAL A 380 20.83 -32.70 48.73
C VAL A 380 20.07 -32.88 47.40
N ILE A 381 18.86 -32.34 47.31
CA ILE A 381 18.09 -32.31 46.06
C ILE A 381 18.56 -31.05 45.30
N GLU A 382 19.36 -31.24 44.24
CA GLU A 382 19.70 -30.16 43.30
C GLU A 382 18.43 -29.69 42.58
N ARG A 383 17.94 -28.54 43.03
CA ARG A 383 16.87 -27.78 42.38
C ARG A 383 17.53 -27.00 41.23
N ILE A 384 17.42 -27.51 40.00
CA ILE A 384 17.83 -26.76 38.80
C ILE A 384 16.82 -25.62 38.61
N ILE A 385 17.15 -24.45 39.17
CA ILE A 385 16.47 -23.18 38.89
C ILE A 385 17.16 -22.59 37.67
N TYR A 386 16.49 -22.58 36.52
CA TYR A 386 16.91 -21.76 35.39
C TYR A 386 16.64 -20.29 35.73
N LEU A 387 17.70 -19.54 36.03
CA LEU A 387 17.63 -18.07 36.12
C LEU A 387 17.54 -17.48 34.70
N PRO A 388 16.68 -16.47 34.47
CA PRO A 388 16.66 -15.73 33.21
C PRO A 388 18.01 -15.03 33.00
N PRO A 389 18.50 -14.88 31.75
CA PRO A 389 19.73 -14.14 31.49
C PRO A 389 19.59 -12.69 31.93
N GLU A 390 20.57 -12.22 32.68
CA GLU A 390 20.70 -10.86 33.21
C GLU A 390 20.73 -9.83 32.06
N GLU A 391 19.78 -8.89 32.06
CA GLU A 391 19.76 -7.75 31.15
C GLU A 391 20.98 -6.85 31.42
N LEU A 392 21.93 -6.85 30.49
CA LEU A 392 23.04 -5.89 30.48
C LEU A 392 22.52 -4.49 30.12
N PRO A 393 22.91 -3.44 30.85
CA PRO A 393 22.45 -2.09 30.59
C PRO A 393 23.01 -1.55 29.27
N GLU A 394 22.12 -0.95 28.47
CA GLU A 394 22.47 -0.21 27.26
C GLU A 394 23.31 1.02 27.60
N THR A 395 24.54 1.05 27.09
CA THR A 395 25.33 2.28 26.98
C THR A 395 25.34 2.75 25.53
N ASP A 396 24.66 3.86 25.29
CA ASP A 396 24.74 4.66 24.07
C ASP A 396 26.13 5.28 23.91
N ALA A 397 26.84 4.94 22.83
CA ALA A 397 27.66 5.88 22.04
C ALA A 397 28.26 5.20 20.78
N ALA A 398 27.93 5.76 19.63
CA ALA A 398 28.73 5.87 18.40
C ALA A 398 29.76 4.75 18.08
N GLY A 399 29.27 3.68 17.45
CA GLY A 399 30.05 2.82 16.57
C GLY A 399 29.08 2.02 15.71
N ILE A 400 29.29 1.95 14.39
CA ILE A 400 28.53 1.06 13.48
C ILE A 400 28.97 -0.38 13.77
N GLY A 401 28.65 -0.85 14.98
CA GLY A 401 28.83 -2.21 15.42
C GLY A 401 27.68 -3.06 14.91
N LYS A 402 27.97 -4.32 14.64
CA LYS A 402 26.98 -5.36 14.39
C LYS A 402 25.94 -5.38 15.54
N ARG A 403 24.71 -4.97 15.26
CA ARG A 403 23.56 -5.01 16.17
C ARG A 403 22.66 -6.16 15.73
N SER A 404 22.60 -7.22 16.53
CA SER A 404 21.57 -8.25 16.43
C SER A 404 20.28 -7.74 17.07
N SER A 405 19.14 -7.92 16.38
CA SER A 405 17.82 -7.55 16.87
C SER A 405 16.76 -8.44 16.23
N ILE A 406 15.81 -8.92 17.03
CA ILE A 406 14.72 -9.80 16.62
C ILE A 406 13.39 -9.22 17.11
N GLU A 407 12.35 -9.31 16.29
CA GLU A 407 11.03 -8.78 16.60
C GLU A 407 9.94 -9.77 16.15
N ILE A 408 8.86 -9.89 16.93
CA ILE A 408 7.62 -10.55 16.47
C ILE A 408 6.81 -9.50 15.69
N GLU A 409 6.86 -9.58 14.37
CA GLU A 409 6.27 -8.62 13.42
C GLU A 409 4.73 -8.75 13.36
N SER A 410 4.20 -9.98 13.40
CA SER A 410 2.76 -10.24 13.34
C SER A 410 2.38 -11.49 14.12
N TYR A 411 1.28 -11.42 14.86
CA TYR A 411 0.70 -12.54 15.61
C TYR A 411 -0.77 -12.24 15.93
N ASN A 412 -1.56 -13.29 16.18
CA ASN A 412 -2.93 -13.11 16.67
C ASN A 412 -2.93 -12.80 18.18
N LYS A 413 -3.42 -11.61 18.56
CA LYS A 413 -3.48 -11.17 19.96
C LYS A 413 -4.58 -11.87 20.76
N GLU A 414 -5.60 -12.39 20.08
CA GLU A 414 -6.76 -13.03 20.69
C GLU A 414 -7.17 -14.25 19.87
N ILE A 415 -6.98 -15.44 20.45
CA ILE A 415 -7.22 -16.72 19.81
C ILE A 415 -8.46 -17.32 20.46
N ASN A 416 -9.49 -17.61 19.67
CA ASN A 416 -10.78 -18.10 20.14
C ASN A 416 -10.95 -19.56 19.72
N ILE A 417 -11.03 -20.49 20.67
CA ILE A 417 -11.11 -21.95 20.37
C ILE A 417 -12.20 -22.59 21.23
N VAL A 418 -12.98 -23.51 20.65
CA VAL A 418 -13.91 -24.35 21.41
C VAL A 418 -13.15 -25.53 22.01
N ARG A 419 -13.45 -25.93 23.25
CA ARG A 419 -12.87 -27.15 23.82
C ARG A 419 -13.10 -28.36 22.91
N GLY A 420 -12.09 -29.23 22.80
CA GLY A 420 -12.11 -30.36 21.87
C GLY A 420 -11.71 -30.04 20.44
N TRP A 421 -11.56 -28.76 20.09
CA TRP A 421 -11.23 -28.34 18.73
C TRP A 421 -9.73 -28.08 18.58
N THR A 422 -9.30 -28.16 17.33
CA THR A 422 -7.96 -27.77 16.89
C THR A 422 -8.04 -26.43 16.17
N SER A 423 -7.04 -25.57 16.37
CA SER A 423 -6.88 -24.32 15.61
C SER A 423 -5.43 -24.15 15.18
N LEU A 424 -5.21 -23.55 14.00
CA LEU A 424 -3.88 -23.29 13.47
C LEU A 424 -3.65 -21.77 13.40
N GLU A 425 -2.63 -21.29 14.10
CA GLU A 425 -2.28 -19.88 14.16
C GLU A 425 -0.87 -19.64 13.61
N SER A 426 -0.62 -18.44 13.09
CA SER A 426 0.70 -18.09 12.54
C SER A 426 1.33 -16.94 13.30
N VAL A 427 2.64 -17.04 13.55
CA VAL A 427 3.46 -16.01 14.18
C VAL A 427 4.64 -15.69 13.29
N LYS A 428 4.71 -14.43 12.84
CA LYS A 428 5.75 -13.94 11.95
C LYS A 428 6.84 -13.25 12.76
N VAL A 429 8.07 -13.73 12.62
CA VAL A 429 9.26 -13.26 13.34
C VAL A 429 10.23 -12.64 12.35
N LYS A 430 10.76 -11.45 12.64
CA LYS A 430 11.63 -10.66 11.76
C LYS A 430 12.96 -10.37 12.41
N ASN A 431 14.02 -10.42 11.61
CA ASN A 431 15.32 -9.90 11.99
C ASN A 431 15.40 -8.40 11.67
N THR A 432 15.35 -7.55 12.70
CA THR A 432 15.46 -6.08 12.59
C THR A 432 16.89 -5.59 12.80
N GLY A 433 17.83 -6.49 13.12
CA GLY A 433 19.25 -6.19 13.26
C GLY A 433 19.97 -6.16 11.90
N ASN A 434 21.24 -5.78 11.92
CA ASN A 434 22.10 -5.70 10.73
C ASN A 434 22.99 -6.95 10.55
N THR A 435 22.76 -8.01 11.34
CA THR A 435 23.46 -9.29 11.26
C THR A 435 22.51 -10.45 11.09
N THR A 436 22.92 -11.49 10.36
CA THR A 436 22.19 -12.76 10.28
C THR A 436 22.07 -13.41 11.66
N LEU A 437 20.84 -13.66 12.10
CA LEU A 437 20.55 -14.40 13.34
C LEU A 437 20.64 -15.90 13.08
N LYS A 438 20.97 -16.67 14.11
CA LYS A 438 21.06 -18.13 14.04
C LYS A 438 20.16 -18.81 15.07
N ASN A 439 19.66 -19.98 14.71
CA ASN A 439 18.82 -20.84 15.55
C ASN A 439 17.60 -20.10 16.12
N ILE A 440 16.77 -19.57 15.22
CA ILE A 440 15.57 -18.82 15.56
C ILE A 440 14.51 -19.81 16.01
N THR A 441 14.02 -19.68 17.22
CA THR A 441 12.97 -20.50 17.83
C THR A 441 11.80 -19.64 18.27
N LEU A 442 10.62 -20.25 18.36
CA LEU A 442 9.45 -19.67 19.00
C LEU A 442 9.00 -20.57 20.14
N LEU A 443 8.83 -19.99 21.32
CA LEU A 443 8.29 -20.64 22.50
C LEU A 443 6.95 -20.00 22.86
N LEU A 444 6.06 -20.81 23.42
CA LEU A 444 4.77 -20.36 23.92
C LEU A 444 4.63 -20.79 25.38
N SER A 445 4.28 -19.86 26.25
CA SER A 445 4.02 -20.12 27.67
C SER A 445 2.66 -19.57 28.11
N GLY A 446 2.16 -20.05 29.24
CA GLY A 446 0.86 -19.63 29.80
C GLY A 446 -0.27 -20.66 29.63
N ILE A 447 -0.04 -21.71 28.86
CA ILE A 447 -0.93 -22.87 28.72
C ILE A 447 -0.12 -24.18 28.77
N PRO A 448 -0.74 -25.33 29.08
CA PRO A 448 -0.07 -26.62 29.06
C PRO A 448 0.60 -26.91 27.71
N SER A 449 1.83 -27.41 27.72
CA SER A 449 2.58 -27.73 26.50
C SER A 449 1.95 -28.84 25.65
N SER A 450 1.04 -29.63 26.23
CA SER A 450 0.25 -30.62 25.50
C SER A 450 -0.86 -30.00 24.65
N TRP A 451 -1.21 -28.73 24.88
CA TRP A 451 -2.28 -28.04 24.15
C TRP A 451 -1.81 -27.41 22.86
N PHE A 452 -0.52 -27.44 22.54
CA PHE A 452 -0.03 -26.82 21.32
C PHE A 452 1.19 -27.51 20.74
N LYS A 453 1.40 -27.34 19.44
CA LYS A 453 2.57 -27.80 18.70
C LYS A 453 3.04 -26.70 17.75
N ILE A 454 4.32 -26.34 17.85
CA ILE A 454 4.93 -25.30 17.01
C ILE A 454 5.74 -25.95 15.88
N THR A 455 5.48 -25.53 14.63
CA THR A 455 6.14 -26.03 13.42
C THR A 455 6.58 -24.86 12.52
N PRO A 456 7.83 -24.81 12.05
CA PRO A 456 8.93 -25.69 12.43
C PRO A 456 9.42 -25.42 13.86
N LYS A 457 10.22 -26.33 14.43
CA LYS A 457 10.78 -26.14 15.78
C LYS A 457 11.76 -24.97 15.85
N TYR A 458 12.56 -24.78 14.79
CA TYR A 458 13.49 -23.68 14.65
C TYR A 458 13.81 -23.41 13.17
N TYR A 459 14.37 -22.24 12.90
CA TYR A 459 15.02 -21.88 11.64
C TYR A 459 16.53 -21.72 11.86
N GLU A 460 17.35 -22.33 11.01
CA GLU A 460 18.81 -22.33 11.17
C GLU A 460 19.40 -20.92 11.10
N SER A 461 18.92 -20.09 10.16
CA SER A 461 19.36 -18.70 10.02
C SER A 461 18.26 -17.77 9.49
N LEU A 462 18.37 -16.49 9.84
CA LEU A 462 17.48 -15.43 9.37
C LEU A 462 18.31 -14.18 9.06
N THR A 463 18.45 -13.83 7.78
CA THR A 463 19.23 -12.67 7.33
C THR A 463 18.58 -11.35 7.73
N SER A 464 19.38 -10.28 7.80
CA SER A 464 18.92 -8.92 8.12
C SER A 464 17.74 -8.51 7.24
N GLY A 465 16.67 -7.99 7.85
CA GLY A 465 15.48 -7.51 7.16
C GLY A 465 14.46 -8.59 6.76
N ASN A 466 14.84 -9.87 6.80
CA ASN A 466 13.94 -10.98 6.45
C ASN A 466 13.07 -11.41 7.63
N SER A 467 11.93 -12.01 7.29
CA SER A 467 10.98 -12.60 8.25
C SER A 467 10.80 -14.08 7.98
N THR A 468 10.44 -14.82 9.02
CA THR A 468 10.06 -16.23 8.98
C THR A 468 8.73 -16.45 9.72
N ILE A 469 8.06 -17.59 9.49
CA ILE A 469 6.73 -17.87 10.04
C ILE A 469 6.77 -19.18 10.84
N PHE A 470 6.26 -19.14 12.06
CA PHE A 470 5.97 -20.33 12.86
C PHE A 470 4.46 -20.57 12.85
N LEU A 471 4.07 -21.82 12.63
CA LEU A 471 2.70 -22.29 12.76
C LEU A 471 2.51 -22.93 14.13
N ILE A 472 1.44 -22.56 14.83
CA ILE A 472 1.08 -23.08 16.14
C ILE A 472 -0.25 -23.79 15.99
N GLU A 473 -0.21 -25.12 16.08
CA GLU A 473 -1.39 -25.98 16.12
C GLU A 473 -1.83 -26.12 17.58
N PHE A 474 -2.93 -25.48 17.95
CA PHE A 474 -3.56 -25.63 19.26
C PHE A 474 -4.50 -26.84 19.25
N LYS A 475 -4.33 -27.77 20.19
CA LYS A 475 -5.21 -28.94 20.42
C LYS A 475 -5.81 -28.84 21.81
N ILE A 476 -6.98 -28.23 21.92
CA ILE A 476 -7.61 -27.99 23.22
C ILE A 476 -8.40 -29.24 23.60
N PRO A 477 -8.11 -29.91 24.73
CA PRO A 477 -8.82 -31.12 25.10
C PRO A 477 -10.26 -30.82 25.55
N ASN A 478 -11.15 -31.81 25.40
CA ASN A 478 -12.58 -31.68 25.77
C ASN A 478 -12.82 -31.31 27.24
N ASN A 479 -11.86 -31.63 28.12
CA ASN A 479 -11.92 -31.36 29.56
C ASN A 479 -11.18 -30.06 29.97
N ALA A 480 -10.68 -29.27 29.01
CA ALA A 480 -10.10 -27.96 29.32
C ALA A 480 -11.15 -27.05 29.99
N GLU A 481 -10.75 -26.32 31.02
CA GLU A 481 -11.60 -25.30 31.64
C GLU A 481 -11.84 -24.17 30.63
N SER A 482 -13.11 -23.78 30.44
CA SER A 482 -13.42 -22.60 29.65
C SER A 482 -12.98 -21.34 30.39
N GLY A 483 -12.52 -20.34 29.65
CA GLY A 483 -11.95 -19.13 30.23
C GLY A 483 -10.88 -18.48 29.37
N THR A 484 -10.29 -17.40 29.89
CA THR A 484 -9.22 -16.66 29.21
C THR A 484 -7.86 -17.03 29.82
N TYR A 485 -6.95 -17.50 28.98
CA TYR A 485 -5.58 -17.83 29.31
C TYR A 485 -4.65 -16.77 28.73
N ASN A 486 -3.81 -16.16 29.56
CA ASN A 486 -2.78 -15.25 29.08
C ASN A 486 -1.62 -16.09 28.53
N ILE A 487 -1.30 -15.87 27.26
CA ILE A 487 -0.19 -16.56 26.58
C ILE A 487 0.92 -15.57 26.24
N VAL A 488 2.16 -16.03 26.28
CA VAL A 488 3.34 -15.23 25.93
C VAL A 488 4.09 -15.94 24.81
N PHE A 489 4.21 -15.24 23.68
CA PHE A 489 5.02 -15.64 22.53
C PHE A 489 6.44 -15.13 22.75
N THR A 490 7.42 -16.04 22.82
CA THR A 490 8.83 -15.72 23.02
C THR A 490 9.60 -16.13 21.78
N ALA A 491 10.04 -15.18 20.98
CA ALA A 491 10.91 -15.44 19.84
C ALA A 491 12.37 -15.24 20.27
N SER A 492 13.21 -16.25 20.06
CA SER A 492 14.62 -16.22 20.46
C SER A 492 15.53 -16.64 19.33
N SER A 493 16.72 -16.03 19.29
CA SER A 493 17.90 -16.52 18.60
C SER A 493 19.01 -16.79 19.62
N ILE A 494 20.18 -17.22 19.16
CA ILE A 494 21.36 -17.33 20.04
C ILE A 494 21.74 -15.97 20.66
N GLU A 495 21.47 -14.88 19.97
CA GLU A 495 21.95 -13.55 20.32
C GLU A 495 20.92 -12.68 21.05
N ARG A 496 19.61 -12.89 20.81
CA ARG A 496 18.52 -12.01 21.29
C ARG A 496 17.23 -12.76 21.55
N THR A 497 16.37 -12.18 22.39
CA THR A 497 15.03 -12.68 22.70
C THR A 497 14.06 -11.49 22.69
N THR A 498 12.83 -11.73 22.26
CA THR A 498 11.73 -10.77 22.31
C THR A 498 10.44 -11.48 22.69
N GLU A 499 9.55 -10.77 23.40
CA GLU A 499 8.29 -11.31 23.89
C GLU A 499 7.10 -10.46 23.43
N LYS A 500 5.97 -11.14 23.19
CA LYS A 500 4.67 -10.51 22.96
C LYS A 500 3.60 -11.27 23.73
N VAL A 501 2.67 -10.53 24.33
CA VAL A 501 1.53 -11.08 25.07
C VAL A 501 0.32 -11.22 24.15
N GLY A 502 -0.41 -12.32 24.29
CA GLY A 502 -1.71 -12.58 23.69
C GLY A 502 -2.67 -13.25 24.67
N ARG A 503 -3.88 -13.55 24.22
CA ARG A 503 -4.91 -14.23 24.99
C ARG A 503 -5.47 -15.40 24.20
N LEU A 504 -5.61 -16.54 24.84
CA LEU A 504 -6.37 -17.69 24.34
C LEU A 504 -7.68 -17.76 25.11
N ILE A 505 -8.81 -17.64 24.43
CA ILE A 505 -10.15 -17.75 25.01
C ILE A 505 -10.73 -19.11 24.61
N ILE A 506 -10.99 -19.93 25.63
CA ILE A 506 -11.56 -21.26 25.45
C ILE A 506 -13.05 -21.22 25.74
N PHE A 507 -13.84 -21.58 24.74
CA PHE A 507 -15.30 -21.63 24.80
C PHE A 507 -15.80 -23.05 25.10
N THR A 508 -16.92 -23.14 25.80
CA THR A 508 -17.54 -24.41 26.19
C THR A 508 -18.22 -25.09 25.01
N SER A 509 -18.74 -24.31 24.07
CA SER A 509 -19.44 -24.78 22.87
C SER A 509 -19.28 -23.81 21.70
N ILE A 510 -19.58 -24.30 20.49
CA ILE A 510 -19.63 -23.47 19.27
C ILE A 510 -20.68 -22.35 19.39
N GLU A 511 -21.79 -22.60 20.08
CA GLU A 511 -22.84 -21.61 20.33
C GLU A 511 -22.30 -20.42 21.12
N GLU A 512 -21.53 -20.69 22.18
CA GLU A 512 -20.90 -19.65 23.01
C GLU A 512 -19.92 -18.80 22.18
N LEU A 513 -19.07 -19.46 21.38
CA LEU A 513 -18.11 -18.79 20.48
C LEU A 513 -18.83 -17.90 19.46
N VAL A 514 -19.83 -18.43 18.76
CA VAL A 514 -20.57 -17.69 17.72
C VAL A 514 -21.29 -16.49 18.32
N ASN A 515 -21.94 -16.65 19.48
CA ASN A 515 -22.62 -15.56 20.14
C ASN A 515 -21.64 -14.46 20.59
N GLN A 516 -20.46 -14.83 21.11
CA GLN A 516 -19.43 -13.87 21.48
C GLN A 516 -18.88 -13.13 20.26
N GLU A 517 -18.65 -13.83 19.15
CA GLU A 517 -18.16 -13.22 17.91
C GLU A 517 -19.19 -12.23 17.33
N ILE A 518 -20.47 -12.58 17.34
CA ILE A 518 -21.56 -11.66 16.94
C ILE A 518 -21.54 -10.38 17.79
N ILE A 519 -21.36 -10.49 19.11
CA ILE A 519 -21.29 -9.33 20.02
C ILE A 519 -20.08 -8.46 19.66
N ASN A 520 -18.91 -9.08 19.49
CA ASN A 520 -17.68 -8.37 19.12
C ASN A 520 -17.84 -7.63 17.79
N LEU A 521 -18.41 -8.29 16.77
CA LEU A 521 -18.64 -7.70 15.45
C LEU A 521 -19.61 -6.53 15.47
N LYS A 522 -20.63 -6.56 16.35
CA LYS A 522 -21.53 -5.41 16.54
C LYS A 522 -20.80 -4.20 17.10
N ILE A 523 -19.96 -4.39 18.11
CA ILE A 523 -19.12 -3.32 18.68
C ILE A 523 -18.18 -2.77 17.60
N ASP A 524 -17.58 -3.66 16.83
CA ASP A 524 -16.61 -3.31 15.80
C ASP A 524 -17.22 -2.55 14.61
N VAL A 525 -18.44 -2.93 14.20
CA VAL A 525 -19.17 -2.22 13.14
C VAL A 525 -19.69 -0.87 13.63
N GLU A 526 -20.12 -0.77 14.88
CA GLU A 526 -20.55 0.50 15.50
C GLU A 526 -19.38 1.48 15.58
N LYS A 527 -18.20 1.01 16.02
CA LYS A 527 -16.99 1.84 16.03
C LYS A 527 -16.58 2.30 14.63
N LEU A 528 -16.61 1.40 13.65
CA LEU A 528 -16.32 1.75 12.25
C LEU A 528 -17.31 2.82 11.72
N GLU A 529 -18.57 2.75 12.13
CA GLU A 529 -19.58 3.74 11.78
C GLU A 529 -19.33 5.09 12.44
N GLU A 530 -18.96 5.13 13.73
CA GLU A 530 -18.56 6.36 14.42
C GLU A 530 -17.35 7.04 13.73
N ASP A 531 -16.33 6.26 13.38
CA ASP A 531 -15.14 6.77 12.69
C ASP A 531 -15.47 7.26 11.26
N THR A 532 -16.45 6.60 10.61
CA THR A 532 -16.96 6.98 9.29
C THR A 532 -17.77 8.28 9.35
N ASP A 533 -18.66 8.44 10.33
CA ASP A 533 -19.40 9.66 10.61
C ASP A 533 -18.46 10.84 10.88
N TYR A 534 -17.39 10.60 11.63
CA TYR A 534 -16.37 11.61 11.89
C TYR A 534 -15.68 12.05 10.58
N SER A 535 -15.30 11.10 9.72
CA SER A 535 -14.68 11.40 8.43
C SER A 535 -15.62 12.11 7.46
N GLU A 536 -16.91 11.81 7.49
CA GLU A 536 -17.93 12.53 6.71
C GLU A 536 -18.04 14.00 7.12
N ARG A 537 -17.98 14.29 8.42
CA ARG A 537 -17.96 15.67 8.93
C ARG A 537 -16.71 16.45 8.49
N LEU A 538 -15.63 15.75 8.16
CA LEU A 538 -14.42 16.34 7.55
C LEU A 538 -14.54 16.54 6.03
N GLY A 539 -15.69 16.22 5.42
CA GLY A 539 -15.95 16.39 3.99
C GLY A 539 -15.37 15.30 3.11
N ARG A 540 -14.96 14.16 3.69
CA ARG A 540 -14.40 13.02 2.93
C ARG A 540 -15.50 12.21 2.26
N ASN A 541 -15.21 11.66 1.08
CA ASN A 541 -16.14 10.75 0.40
C ASN A 541 -16.13 9.38 1.07
N ILE A 542 -17.22 9.05 1.77
CA ILE A 542 -17.38 7.81 2.54
C ILE A 542 -18.40 6.84 1.93
N SER A 543 -18.88 7.07 0.71
CA SER A 543 -19.97 6.30 0.08
C SER A 543 -19.71 4.79 0.09
N GLN A 544 -18.51 4.37 -0.33
CA GLN A 544 -18.12 2.95 -0.35
C GLN A 544 -18.03 2.32 1.05
N ILE A 545 -17.68 3.11 2.07
CA ILE A 545 -17.55 2.61 3.45
C ILE A 545 -18.94 2.37 4.05
N ARG A 546 -19.93 3.22 3.72
CA ARG A 546 -21.34 3.02 4.11
C ARG A 546 -21.91 1.73 3.53
N ASP A 547 -21.63 1.44 2.26
CA ASP A 547 -22.07 0.19 1.62
C ASP A 547 -21.47 -1.04 2.31
N ILE A 548 -20.19 -0.96 2.70
CA ILE A 548 -19.51 -2.01 3.45
C ILE A 548 -20.12 -2.18 4.85
N ILE A 549 -20.40 -1.09 5.57
CA ILE A 549 -21.06 -1.13 6.89
C ILE A 549 -22.44 -1.77 6.78
N ALA A 550 -23.24 -1.38 5.78
CA ALA A 550 -24.56 -1.96 5.54
C ALA A 550 -24.48 -3.47 5.26
N SER A 551 -23.52 -3.88 4.43
CA SER A 551 -23.27 -5.29 4.12
C SER A 551 -22.82 -6.07 5.36
N ALA A 552 -21.92 -5.51 6.18
CA ALA A 552 -21.47 -6.12 7.42
C ALA A 552 -22.63 -6.31 8.40
N ARG A 553 -23.50 -5.30 8.58
CA ARG A 553 -24.71 -5.40 9.41
C ARG A 553 -25.67 -6.48 8.91
N ALA A 554 -25.86 -6.60 7.59
CA ALA A 554 -26.68 -7.66 7.01
C ALA A 554 -26.12 -9.05 7.33
N GLN A 555 -24.81 -9.24 7.22
CA GLN A 555 -24.13 -10.50 7.54
C GLN A 555 -24.19 -10.81 9.05
N ILE A 556 -24.00 -9.82 9.92
CA ILE A 556 -24.18 -9.98 11.38
C ILE A 556 -25.61 -10.44 11.70
N LYS A 557 -26.63 -9.85 11.06
CA LYS A 557 -28.02 -10.26 11.25
C LYS A 557 -28.28 -11.69 10.79
N LEU A 558 -27.72 -12.10 9.64
CA LEU A 558 -27.81 -13.48 9.18
C LEU A 558 -27.11 -14.45 10.14
N ALA A 559 -25.96 -14.06 10.70
CA ALA A 559 -25.28 -14.83 11.74
C ALA A 559 -26.17 -15.02 12.98
N GLU A 560 -26.84 -13.97 13.45
CA GLU A 560 -27.79 -14.05 14.57
C GLU A 560 -28.97 -14.97 14.28
N ASP A 561 -29.57 -14.85 13.10
CA ASP A 561 -30.73 -15.65 12.71
C ASP A 561 -30.35 -17.13 12.57
N ASN A 562 -29.15 -17.43 12.06
CA ASN A 562 -28.64 -18.79 11.95
C ASN A 562 -28.24 -19.37 13.31
N ALA A 563 -27.63 -18.57 14.20
CA ALA A 563 -27.34 -18.97 15.58
C ALA A 563 -28.63 -19.31 16.34
N LYS A 564 -29.69 -18.51 16.21
CA LYS A 564 -31.02 -18.80 16.80
C LYS A 564 -31.62 -20.10 16.27
N LYS A 565 -31.38 -20.43 14.99
CA LYS A 565 -31.81 -21.69 14.35
C LYS A 565 -30.90 -22.87 14.68
N LYS A 566 -29.83 -22.66 15.47
CA LYS A 566 -28.79 -23.65 15.80
C LYS A 566 -28.04 -24.21 14.58
N VAL A 567 -27.96 -23.42 13.51
CA VAL A 567 -27.15 -23.72 12.33
C VAL A 567 -25.82 -22.97 12.46
N PHE A 568 -24.95 -23.51 13.32
CA PHE A 568 -23.77 -22.78 13.79
C PHE A 568 -22.67 -22.64 12.73
N ASP A 569 -22.56 -23.57 11.78
CA ASP A 569 -21.59 -23.46 10.68
C ASP A 569 -21.90 -22.26 9.78
N ASP A 570 -23.17 -22.10 9.39
CA ASP A 570 -23.61 -20.94 8.61
C ASP A 570 -23.50 -19.64 9.42
N ALA A 571 -23.79 -19.70 10.72
CA ALA A 571 -23.62 -18.55 11.60
C ALA A 571 -22.15 -18.12 11.65
N LEU A 572 -21.23 -19.06 11.82
CA LEU A 572 -19.79 -18.83 11.84
C LEU A 572 -19.30 -18.27 10.50
N LEU A 573 -19.73 -18.82 9.37
CA LEU A 573 -19.40 -18.30 8.03
C LEU A 573 -19.86 -16.84 7.86
N ASN A 574 -21.07 -16.50 8.32
CA ASN A 574 -21.58 -15.13 8.29
C ASN A 574 -20.78 -14.20 9.21
N THR A 575 -20.35 -14.65 10.39
CA THR A 575 -19.47 -13.86 11.27
C THR A 575 -18.11 -13.59 10.62
N GLN A 576 -17.50 -14.58 9.97
CA GLN A 576 -16.23 -14.41 9.25
C GLN A 576 -16.38 -13.43 8.07
N THR A 577 -17.47 -13.53 7.33
CA THR A 577 -17.80 -12.61 6.23
C THR A 577 -17.96 -11.18 6.73
N ALA A 578 -18.71 -10.98 7.82
CA ALA A 578 -18.85 -9.68 8.48
C ALA A 578 -17.50 -9.11 8.97
N SER A 579 -16.67 -9.94 9.61
CA SER A 579 -15.32 -9.56 10.06
C SER A 579 -14.45 -9.09 8.89
N GLY A 580 -14.48 -9.82 7.77
CA GLY A 580 -13.78 -9.44 6.54
C GLY A 580 -14.23 -8.09 5.97
N LEU A 581 -15.55 -7.85 5.95
CA LEU A 581 -16.14 -6.57 5.53
C LEU A 581 -15.71 -5.42 6.44
N ILE A 582 -15.79 -5.60 7.77
CA ILE A 582 -15.37 -4.58 8.74
C ILE A 582 -13.88 -4.24 8.58
N LYS A 583 -13.00 -5.25 8.46
CA LYS A 583 -11.57 -5.04 8.20
C LYS A 583 -11.31 -4.29 6.89
N ARG A 584 -12.08 -4.57 5.85
CA ARG A 584 -12.01 -3.82 4.58
C ARG A 584 -12.46 -2.36 4.77
N GLY A 585 -13.54 -2.13 5.49
CA GLY A 585 -14.04 -0.79 5.81
C GLY A 585 -13.02 0.03 6.60
N LYS A 586 -12.42 -0.54 7.66
CA LYS A 586 -11.36 0.08 8.45
C LYS A 586 -10.15 0.49 7.59
N ARG A 587 -9.67 -0.39 6.69
CA ARG A 587 -8.56 -0.08 5.77
C ARG A 587 -8.89 1.06 4.79
N LEU A 588 -10.10 1.06 4.22
CA LEU A 588 -10.53 2.14 3.33
C LEU A 588 -10.60 3.46 4.10
N LEU A 589 -11.11 3.44 5.33
CA LEU A 589 -11.16 4.62 6.17
C LEU A 589 -9.78 5.16 6.52
N GLU A 590 -8.83 4.29 6.89
CA GLU A 590 -7.43 4.64 7.12
C GLU A 590 -6.79 5.26 5.87
N SER A 591 -7.08 4.73 4.67
CA SER A 591 -6.55 5.30 3.43
C SER A 591 -7.03 6.74 3.18
N LEU A 592 -8.25 7.09 3.61
CA LEU A 592 -8.80 8.45 3.55
C LEU A 592 -8.16 9.40 4.58
N VAL A 593 -7.50 8.87 5.62
CA VAL A 593 -6.80 9.66 6.64
C VAL A 593 -5.43 10.13 6.13
N THR A 594 -4.78 9.35 5.25
CA THR A 594 -3.41 9.58 4.78
C THR A 594 -3.22 10.77 3.82
N GLU A 595 -4.30 11.36 3.31
CA GLU A 595 -4.22 12.70 2.74
C GLU A 595 -4.34 13.70 3.89
N GLU A 596 -3.22 13.92 4.61
CA GLU A 596 -3.09 15.20 5.29
C GLU A 596 -3.33 16.25 4.20
N PRO A 597 -4.31 17.17 4.36
CA PRO A 597 -4.40 18.28 3.44
C PRO A 597 -3.04 18.92 3.49
N SER A 598 -2.29 18.86 2.38
CA SER A 598 -1.03 19.58 2.25
C SER A 598 -1.30 20.92 2.86
N VAL A 599 -0.71 21.18 4.03
CA VAL A 599 -0.87 22.46 4.69
C VAL A 599 -0.33 23.38 3.63
N SER A 600 -1.22 24.07 2.94
CA SER A 600 -0.88 25.16 2.06
C SER A 600 0.02 25.99 2.95
N GLN A 601 1.33 25.88 2.70
CA GLN A 601 2.31 26.65 3.41
C GLN A 601 1.94 28.06 3.01
N LYS A 602 1.12 28.70 3.86
CA LYS A 602 0.96 30.14 3.83
C LYS A 602 2.39 30.63 3.78
N PRO A 603 2.79 31.34 2.72
CA PRO A 603 4.17 31.75 2.53
C PRO A 603 4.60 32.35 3.85
N THR A 604 5.61 31.75 4.47
CA THR A 604 6.19 32.26 5.70
C THR A 604 6.54 33.70 5.41
N ARG A 605 5.69 34.61 5.89
CA ARG A 605 5.89 36.04 5.75
C ARG A 605 7.18 36.31 6.49
N ASN A 606 8.26 36.49 5.72
CA ASN A 606 9.63 36.66 6.18
C ASN A 606 9.63 37.50 7.45
N VAL A 607 10.15 36.97 8.55
CA VAL A 607 10.23 37.67 9.86
C VAL A 607 10.88 39.06 9.71
N TRP A 608 11.70 39.23 8.67
CA TRP A 608 12.29 40.51 8.27
C TRP A 608 11.26 41.58 7.84
N LEU A 609 10.14 41.22 7.21
CA LEU A 609 9.05 42.14 6.86
C LEU A 609 8.29 42.65 8.10
N MET A 610 8.14 41.84 9.14
CA MET A 610 7.60 42.31 10.44
C MET A 610 8.58 43.24 11.15
N GLY A 611 9.88 42.98 11.04
CA GLY A 611 10.92 43.90 11.52
C GLY A 611 10.88 45.25 10.82
N LEU A 612 10.65 45.26 9.50
CA LEU A 612 10.60 46.48 8.69
C LEU A 612 9.30 47.28 8.93
N GLU A 613 8.16 46.62 9.12
CA GLU A 613 6.92 47.29 9.55
C GLU A 613 7.03 47.87 10.96
N ALA A 614 7.63 47.14 11.90
CA ALA A 614 7.88 47.66 13.25
C ALA A 614 8.85 48.86 13.22
N LEU A 615 9.90 48.81 12.39
CA LEU A 615 10.83 49.92 12.21
C LEU A 615 10.14 51.14 11.58
N LEU A 616 9.27 50.94 10.57
CA LEU A 616 8.50 52.02 9.95
C LEU A 616 7.49 52.63 10.94
N ILE A 617 6.87 51.83 11.80
CA ILE A 617 5.99 52.32 12.87
C ILE A 617 6.80 53.13 13.90
N ILE A 618 8.00 52.68 14.28
CA ILE A 618 8.88 53.43 15.20
C ILE A 618 9.34 54.75 14.55
N ILE A 619 9.71 54.74 13.26
CA ILE A 619 10.06 55.95 12.51
C ILE A 619 8.87 56.90 12.40
N LEU A 620 7.66 56.38 12.16
CA LEU A 620 6.43 57.16 12.10
C LEU A 620 6.09 57.76 13.47
N ILE A 621 6.21 57.00 14.56
CA ILE A 621 6.01 57.49 15.93
C ILE A 621 7.07 58.54 16.28
N ALA A 622 8.33 58.34 15.91
CA ALA A 622 9.40 59.32 16.11
C ALA A 622 9.18 60.58 15.28
N ALA A 623 8.69 60.46 14.04
CA ALA A 623 8.33 61.58 13.18
C ALA A 623 7.11 62.34 13.72
N ILE A 624 6.09 61.64 14.22
CA ILE A 624 4.92 62.24 14.88
C ILE A 624 5.34 62.91 16.20
N ALA A 625 6.24 62.31 16.99
CA ALA A 625 6.78 62.90 18.20
C ALA A 625 7.62 64.16 17.90
N LEU A 626 8.50 64.11 16.90
CA LEU A 626 9.26 65.27 16.43
C LEU A 626 8.36 66.36 15.86
N TRP A 627 7.32 65.98 15.12
CA TRP A 627 6.34 66.90 14.57
C TRP A 627 5.49 67.55 15.67
N THR A 628 5.06 66.79 16.68
CA THR A 628 4.30 67.32 17.82
C THR A 628 5.14 68.18 18.77
N ILE A 629 6.43 67.87 18.93
CA ILE A 629 7.38 68.73 19.66
C ILE A 629 7.64 70.04 18.90
N ARG A 630 7.66 69.99 17.56
CA ARG A 630 7.84 71.17 16.69
C ARG A 630 6.55 71.98 16.53
N SER A 631 5.38 71.35 16.62
CA SER A 631 4.07 71.99 16.57
C SER A 631 3.55 72.31 17.98
N ARG A 632 4.27 73.14 18.74
CA ARG A 632 3.70 73.77 19.94
C ARG A 632 2.62 74.77 19.54
N GLY A 633 1.39 74.27 19.43
CA GLY A 633 0.19 75.04 19.16
C GLY A 633 -1.07 74.20 19.36
N LYS A 634 -1.48 74.03 20.62
CA LYS A 634 -2.81 73.59 21.11
C LYS A 634 -3.50 72.46 20.32
N LEU A 635 -3.32 71.20 20.72
CA LEU A 635 -4.27 70.12 20.40
C LEU A 635 -5.01 69.65 21.65
N LYS A 636 -6.34 69.78 21.62
CA LYS A 636 -7.28 69.47 22.72
C LYS A 636 -7.44 67.95 22.88
N TRP A 637 -7.40 67.51 24.14
CA TRP A 637 -7.29 66.13 24.61
C TRP A 637 -8.62 65.36 24.69
N GLU A 638 -9.64 65.72 23.88
CA GLU A 638 -10.98 65.14 23.99
C GLU A 638 -11.29 64.00 23.00
N ASN A 639 -10.46 63.76 21.98
CA ASN A 639 -10.75 62.75 20.95
C ASN A 639 -10.12 61.36 21.19
N ILE A 640 -9.32 61.17 22.24
CA ILE A 640 -8.68 59.86 22.54
C ILE A 640 -9.61 58.95 23.36
N LYS A 641 -10.64 59.49 24.02
CA LYS A 641 -11.62 58.70 24.78
C LYS A 641 -12.62 57.91 23.92
N ALA A 642 -12.74 58.20 22.62
CA ALA A 642 -13.66 57.51 21.72
C ALA A 642 -13.05 56.24 21.06
N TYR A 643 -11.72 56.11 21.05
CA TYR A 643 -11.04 54.97 20.41
C TYR A 643 -10.79 53.78 21.36
N LEU A 644 -10.92 53.99 22.68
CA LEU A 644 -10.75 52.94 23.70
C LEU A 644 -12.07 52.27 24.12
N LYS A 645 -13.19 52.55 23.44
CA LYS A 645 -14.50 51.94 23.70
C LYS A 645 -14.97 51.07 22.53
N LYS A 646 -14.11 50.17 22.05
CA LYS A 646 -14.52 49.05 21.20
C LYS A 646 -13.56 47.87 21.38
N LYS A 647 -13.69 47.18 22.51
CA LYS A 647 -13.08 45.87 22.74
C LYS A 647 -14.12 44.94 23.39
N THR A 648 -15.06 44.49 22.56
CA THR A 648 -15.96 43.37 22.85
C THR A 648 -15.81 42.35 21.73
N GLU A 649 -14.65 41.70 21.71
CA GLU A 649 -14.38 40.47 20.97
C GLU A 649 -13.69 39.48 21.93
N LYS A 650 -14.41 39.14 23.01
CA LYS A 650 -14.16 37.97 23.88
C LYS A 650 -15.45 37.26 24.30
N SER A 651 -16.59 37.65 23.71
CA SER A 651 -17.92 37.13 24.09
C SER A 651 -18.37 35.94 23.24
N ALA A 652 -17.99 35.87 21.97
CA ALA A 652 -18.45 34.80 21.08
C ALA A 652 -17.83 33.44 21.43
N THR A 653 -16.55 33.41 21.80
CA THR A 653 -15.81 32.17 22.09
C THR A 653 -16.21 31.52 23.42
N ASN A 654 -16.60 32.32 24.42
CA ASN A 654 -17.05 31.78 25.71
C ASN A 654 -18.50 31.26 25.65
N GLU A 655 -19.35 31.84 24.79
CA GLU A 655 -20.75 31.40 24.67
C GLU A 655 -20.86 30.07 23.91
N GLU A 656 -20.04 29.86 22.87
CA GLU A 656 -19.93 28.58 22.17
C GLU A 656 -19.35 27.48 23.08
N LEU A 657 -18.27 27.78 23.82
CA LEU A 657 -17.67 26.84 24.76
C LEU A 657 -18.65 26.43 25.88
N LYS A 658 -19.48 27.37 26.35
CA LYS A 658 -20.51 27.09 27.36
C LYS A 658 -21.63 26.21 26.80
N LYS A 659 -22.06 26.42 25.54
CA LYS A 659 -23.04 25.55 24.88
C LYS A 659 -22.53 24.12 24.70
N GLU A 660 -21.26 23.96 24.33
CA GLU A 660 -20.64 22.64 24.16
C GLU A 660 -20.56 21.87 25.49
N LEU A 661 -20.12 22.53 26.57
CA LEU A 661 -20.05 21.93 27.90
C LEU A 661 -21.44 21.54 28.45
N VAL A 662 -22.49 22.30 28.12
CA VAL A 662 -23.88 21.95 28.49
C VAL A 662 -24.36 20.71 27.73
N ALA A 663 -24.05 20.61 26.43
CA ALA A 663 -24.40 19.43 25.63
C ALA A 663 -23.66 18.17 26.10
N GLU A 664 -22.37 18.28 26.47
CA GLU A 664 -21.59 17.17 27.01
C GLU A 664 -22.15 16.69 28.36
N LYS A 665 -22.59 17.63 29.23
CA LYS A 665 -23.26 17.31 30.49
C LYS A 665 -24.55 16.51 30.28
N GLU A 666 -25.37 16.87 29.30
CA GLU A 666 -26.60 16.13 28.97
C GLU A 666 -26.31 14.74 28.41
N LYS A 667 -25.22 14.58 27.64
CA LYS A 667 -24.77 13.27 27.15
C LYS A 667 -24.40 12.32 28.30
N ILE A 668 -23.67 12.81 29.30
CA ILE A 668 -23.30 12.04 30.49
C ILE A 668 -24.55 11.66 31.31
N ALA A 669 -25.53 12.55 31.41
CA ALA A 669 -26.79 12.25 32.09
C ALA A 669 -27.60 11.13 31.39
N ARG A 670 -27.64 11.13 30.05
CA ARG A 670 -28.26 10.05 29.27
C ARG A 670 -27.53 8.72 29.43
N MET A 671 -26.19 8.75 29.41
CA MET A 671 -25.35 7.58 29.60
C MET A 671 -25.54 6.96 31.00
N THR A 672 -25.69 7.79 32.03
CA THR A 672 -25.95 7.31 33.39
C THR A 672 -27.32 6.62 33.52
N LYS A 673 -28.35 7.14 32.82
CA LYS A 673 -29.66 6.47 32.73
C LYS A 673 -29.61 5.15 31.97
N LEU A 674 -28.79 5.07 30.92
CA LEU A 674 -28.58 3.84 30.17
C LEU A 674 -27.94 2.76 31.05
N LEU A 675 -26.86 3.11 31.77
CA LEU A 675 -26.21 2.21 32.74
C LEU A 675 -27.18 1.72 33.83
N GLU A 676 -28.12 2.56 34.26
CA GLU A 676 -29.18 2.16 35.21
C GLU A 676 -30.18 1.16 34.59
N SER A 677 -30.46 1.26 33.29
CA SER A 677 -31.28 0.27 32.57
C SER A 677 -30.52 -1.04 32.41
N GLU A 678 -29.27 -0.98 31.99
CA GLU A 678 -28.42 -2.16 31.77
C GLU A 678 -28.17 -2.94 33.07
N LEU A 679 -28.04 -2.26 34.20
CA LEU A 679 -27.98 -2.92 35.51
C LEU A 679 -29.29 -3.63 35.85
N LYS A 680 -30.45 -2.99 35.60
CA LYS A 680 -31.78 -3.60 35.84
C LYS A 680 -32.04 -4.79 34.95
N GLU A 681 -31.51 -4.76 33.73
CA GLU A 681 -31.61 -5.84 32.75
C GLU A 681 -30.58 -6.96 33.00
N GLY A 682 -29.68 -6.80 33.98
CA GLY A 682 -28.67 -7.78 34.33
C GLY A 682 -27.50 -7.86 33.34
N ILE A 683 -27.39 -6.89 32.43
CA ILE A 683 -26.35 -6.82 31.39
C ILE A 683 -24.99 -6.49 32.00
N ILE A 684 -24.97 -5.64 33.04
CA ILE A 684 -23.74 -5.27 33.74
C ILE A 684 -23.81 -5.65 35.22
N THR A 685 -22.67 -6.05 35.79
CA THR A 685 -22.56 -6.37 37.21
C THR A 685 -22.65 -5.11 38.08
N GLN A 686 -23.11 -5.25 39.33
CA GLN A 686 -23.21 -4.12 40.27
C GLN A 686 -21.88 -3.38 40.46
N ASN A 687 -20.75 -4.11 40.45
CA ASN A 687 -19.41 -3.52 40.56
C ASN A 687 -19.06 -2.68 39.32
N ALA A 688 -19.30 -3.21 38.12
CA ALA A 688 -19.07 -2.48 36.87
C ALA A 688 -19.94 -1.21 36.79
N TYR A 689 -21.21 -1.30 37.18
CA TYR A 689 -22.09 -0.14 37.28
C TYR A 689 -21.55 0.92 38.24
N ASN A 690 -21.12 0.53 39.45
CA ASN A 690 -20.62 1.47 40.45
C ASN A 690 -19.37 2.22 39.97
N GLU A 691 -18.46 1.52 39.30
CA GLU A 691 -17.23 2.14 38.76
C GLU A 691 -17.51 3.10 37.61
N LEU A 692 -18.36 2.70 36.66
CA LEU A 692 -18.75 3.54 35.52
C LEU A 692 -19.57 4.76 35.96
N LYS A 693 -20.47 4.58 36.94
CA LYS A 693 -21.22 5.68 37.54
C LYS A 693 -20.29 6.69 38.22
N LYS A 694 -19.35 6.22 39.03
CA LYS A 694 -18.37 7.08 39.71
C LYS A 694 -17.57 7.91 38.70
N ARG A 695 -17.08 7.29 37.62
CA ARG A 695 -16.34 7.99 36.56
C ARG A 695 -17.20 9.05 35.84
N ASN A 696 -18.46 8.72 35.56
CA ASN A 696 -19.40 9.66 34.94
C ASN A 696 -19.75 10.84 35.85
N ASP A 697 -19.93 10.59 37.15
CA ASP A 697 -20.20 11.63 38.15
C ASP A 697 -18.97 12.56 38.33
N GLU A 698 -17.76 12.02 38.37
CA GLU A 698 -16.51 12.80 38.42
C GLU A 698 -16.34 13.67 37.17
N LYS A 699 -16.63 13.12 35.98
CA LYS A 699 -16.56 13.87 34.71
C LYS A 699 -17.62 14.98 34.67
N ARG A 700 -18.85 14.68 35.12
CA ARG A 700 -19.93 15.66 35.23
C ARG A 700 -19.57 16.80 36.20
N ALA A 701 -18.97 16.49 37.35
CA ALA A 701 -18.53 17.49 38.31
C ALA A 701 -17.44 18.41 37.74
N LYS A 702 -16.49 17.88 36.98
CA LYS A 702 -15.46 18.66 36.29
C LYS A 702 -16.07 19.62 35.25
N ILE A 703 -17.02 19.14 34.45
CA ILE A 703 -17.74 19.97 33.47
C ILE A 703 -18.54 21.07 34.17
N GLU A 704 -19.22 20.78 35.27
CA GLU A 704 -19.94 21.80 36.05
C GLU A 704 -19.00 22.87 36.63
N GLN A 705 -17.80 22.50 37.07
CA GLN A 705 -16.79 23.46 37.50
C GLN A 705 -16.27 24.32 36.35
N GLN A 706 -16.11 23.76 35.14
CA GLN A 706 -15.70 24.50 33.95
C GLN A 706 -16.79 25.49 33.51
N ILE A 707 -18.06 25.08 33.50
CA ILE A 707 -19.20 25.97 33.21
C ILE A 707 -19.29 27.12 34.22
N LYS A 708 -18.98 26.88 35.51
CA LYS A 708 -18.95 27.94 36.53
C LYS A 708 -17.79 28.93 36.37
N LYS A 709 -16.69 28.51 35.74
CA LYS A 709 -15.52 29.37 35.46
C LYS A 709 -15.70 30.25 34.22
N ILE A 710 -16.68 29.95 33.36
CA ILE A 710 -17.05 30.69 32.14
C ILE A 710 -18.28 31.56 32.41
#